data_AF-A0A9P1DKR2-F1
#
_entry.id   AF-A0A9P1DKR2-F1
#
_cell.length_a   1.000
_cell.length_b   1.000
_cell.length_c   1.000
_cell.angle_alpha   90.00
_cell.angle_beta   90.00
_cell.angle_gamma   90.00
#
_symmetry.space_group_name_H-M   'P 1'
#
loop_
_entity.id
_entity.type
_entity.pdbx_description
1 polymer ?
#
loop_
_entity_poly.entity_id
_entity_poly.type
_entity_poly.pdbx_seq_one_letter_code
_entity_poly.pdbx_strand_id
1 'polypeptide(L)'
;MSFEAFRELLVEHKVELSKFGTGGFKTLEQFYDDVVTTEKSHLQFVGGSLRRLVELVRISLRFRSSNGKLKELRTKCVANPDGSLREKDLPLAMVLRPGDAGGWQAGVENCFRTKFGLSPELQKLCFVTDHQAYSYEETTADSSTVPSIPTLYKTHSTTITVKSTTKAELKAIGLPAGDDFDTNHNGLHHWGWVEIISSREEELMRLLQSHGIDFSFSWRSFAELYEEIYDKKQSRLQVVNNELVRHLCVIKVWVCASILNCKHILVVKTKQKEGSAEMREPRTLSMRMREGQSWQDALRDALYQRLGLPEQLQRDELACDLIGRRQEVEYSRSFPGLKTLYDILEVNCEVCHPHDQRWSVIGLPAASDFTYLRKNEVAGQTEAVVTRWGWCVPTGENYVLQPPSLFDKKESTGTVEVDQNGQVLPPGILPVRGSNELLVSRVMEGKVTDWARARRAAEMIRSRDYTTKDFYEDVVAAFPELRLYSVVRVSEVRHHDHNLVMSTSANRSGADEFQRTIGALFCIFWLMRQHLDGRECFCFGLDSEWKNAKEFLRQTPGREAEYNRRMNFYEKANWKAIEELMVGAGLLTETGHDIERTLAMLVLMTIHDIMKLDILRPSVLMAEFCGYKPGDVIGDHDIALSYVLERCPEALPSFAGLLPELQESIRFTHCKLDYNMGWLVQAEAHPGALFRAFRRVILERPQEKSGNDVAFYFVHWFADLAGAEASPLTGCEKFVLKFPLHVLSSFIDSFQVVWKLGPRTETEVLEEYLKWRWGTMPTNLGACPTGAGSVAKMRLVLMAQGDSLEILRQFRLLPKSDANILSKELAITGCPGQHFTCDDLRESRGPALLVYYAPALMQKAGRQDPLGALRILAEVLRQARTLWPLNESDAEKTVLVRIDILKELEVADILEPATGVRFVLARNSLYDGQVKAASLAEVQEINAATSQLLNFNRASFPGFRPRRLSLLFLTSFLSFGTQPA
;
A
#
# COMPACT_ATOMS: atom_id res chain seq x y z
N MET A 1 19.70 -19.12 -45.50
CA MET A 1 20.60 -18.58 -44.45
C MET A 1 20.83 -19.71 -43.45
N SER A 2 22.04 -19.91 -42.90
CA SER A 2 22.25 -20.89 -41.81
C SER A 2 21.78 -20.33 -40.47
N PHE A 3 21.62 -21.18 -39.45
CA PHE A 3 21.21 -20.75 -38.11
C PHE A 3 22.22 -19.78 -37.49
N GLU A 4 23.52 -20.05 -37.64
CA GLU A 4 24.62 -19.21 -37.17
C GLU A 4 24.63 -17.85 -37.88
N ALA A 5 24.47 -17.83 -39.21
CA ALA A 5 24.38 -16.58 -39.97
C ALA A 5 23.14 -15.76 -39.58
N PHE A 6 22.03 -16.41 -39.26
CA PHE A 6 20.83 -15.75 -38.75
C PHE A 6 21.05 -15.15 -37.35
N ARG A 7 21.73 -15.90 -36.46
CA ARG A 7 22.11 -15.41 -35.13
C ARG A 7 23.04 -14.20 -35.23
N GLU A 8 24.05 -14.26 -36.10
CA GLU A 8 24.97 -13.14 -36.36
C GLU A 8 24.23 -11.91 -36.89
N LEU A 9 23.31 -12.09 -37.85
CA LEU A 9 22.46 -11.01 -38.36
C LEU A 9 21.69 -10.30 -37.24
N LEU A 10 21.10 -11.06 -36.31
CA LEU A 10 20.36 -10.49 -35.18
C LEU A 10 21.27 -9.72 -34.22
N VAL A 11 22.48 -10.23 -33.95
CA VAL A 11 23.48 -9.54 -33.10
C VAL A 11 23.97 -8.25 -33.75
N GLU A 12 24.29 -8.29 -35.05
CA GLU A 12 24.72 -7.13 -35.82
C GLU A 12 23.71 -5.98 -35.72
N HIS A 13 22.42 -6.32 -35.69
CA HIS A 13 21.31 -5.37 -35.60
C HIS A 13 20.82 -5.14 -34.16
N LYS A 14 21.66 -5.45 -33.16
CA LYS A 14 21.44 -5.16 -31.74
C LYS A 14 20.19 -5.81 -31.14
N VAL A 15 19.76 -6.97 -31.67
CA VAL A 15 18.67 -7.75 -31.07
C VAL A 15 19.19 -8.51 -29.85
N GLU A 16 18.52 -8.35 -28.71
CA GLU A 16 18.89 -9.00 -27.45
C GLU A 16 18.52 -10.50 -27.46
N LEU A 17 19.48 -11.35 -27.83
CA LEU A 17 19.26 -12.80 -27.93
C LEU A 17 18.89 -13.48 -26.61
N SER A 18 19.32 -12.93 -25.47
CA SER A 18 19.07 -13.53 -24.13
C SER A 18 17.60 -13.53 -23.73
N LYS A 19 16.75 -12.74 -24.39
CA LYS A 19 15.30 -12.74 -24.15
C LYS A 19 14.57 -13.89 -24.83
N PHE A 20 15.15 -14.49 -25.88
CA PHE A 20 14.54 -15.62 -26.55
C PHE A 20 14.51 -16.84 -25.61
N GLY A 21 13.36 -17.53 -25.56
CA GLY A 21 13.13 -18.66 -24.65
C GLY A 21 12.83 -18.28 -23.19
N THR A 22 12.71 -16.98 -22.88
CA THR A 22 12.29 -16.52 -21.55
C THR A 22 10.85 -16.01 -21.56
N GLY A 23 10.07 -16.33 -20.53
CA GLY A 23 8.66 -15.94 -20.44
C GLY A 23 7.81 -16.49 -21.59
N GLY A 24 7.02 -15.62 -22.22
CA GLY A 24 6.17 -15.97 -23.38
C GLY A 24 6.86 -15.85 -24.74
N PHE A 25 8.16 -15.56 -24.78
CA PHE A 25 8.91 -15.39 -26.03
C PHE A 25 9.35 -16.73 -26.62
N LYS A 26 9.40 -16.78 -27.96
CA LYS A 26 9.91 -17.93 -28.70
C LYS A 26 11.38 -18.17 -28.41
N THR A 27 11.83 -19.41 -28.55
CA THR A 27 13.28 -19.70 -28.59
C THR A 27 13.88 -19.16 -29.88
N LEU A 28 15.20 -19.02 -29.91
CA LEU A 28 15.89 -18.51 -31.09
C LEU A 28 15.73 -19.46 -32.28
N GLU A 29 15.72 -20.77 -32.04
CA GLU A 29 15.49 -21.83 -33.02
C GLU A 29 14.09 -21.76 -33.61
N GLN A 30 13.07 -21.53 -32.76
CA GLN A 30 11.70 -21.35 -33.24
C GLN A 30 11.55 -20.08 -34.08
N PHE A 31 12.25 -19.01 -33.72
CA PHE A 31 12.23 -17.79 -34.51
C PHE A 31 12.96 -17.95 -35.85
N TYR A 32 14.09 -18.65 -35.86
CA TYR A 32 14.77 -19.05 -37.08
C TYR A 32 13.88 -19.92 -37.97
N ASP A 33 13.20 -20.91 -37.41
CA ASP A 33 12.28 -21.76 -38.15
C ASP A 33 11.13 -20.94 -38.77
N ASP A 34 10.59 -19.98 -38.05
CA ASP A 34 9.56 -19.07 -38.56
C ASP A 34 10.05 -18.17 -39.69
N VAL A 35 11.30 -17.69 -39.63
CA VAL A 35 11.83 -16.70 -40.60
C VAL A 35 12.48 -17.35 -41.82
N VAL A 36 13.27 -18.39 -41.59
CA VAL A 36 14.19 -18.95 -42.60
C VAL A 36 13.67 -20.28 -43.14
N THR A 37 13.12 -21.15 -42.30
CA THR A 37 12.72 -22.51 -42.72
C THR A 37 11.29 -22.54 -43.26
N THR A 38 10.34 -21.97 -42.53
CA THR A 38 8.90 -22.05 -42.82
C THR A 38 8.35 -20.78 -43.46
N GLU A 39 9.15 -19.72 -43.49
CA GLU A 39 8.81 -18.42 -44.08
C GLU A 39 7.45 -17.86 -43.61
N LYS A 40 7.09 -18.12 -42.35
CA LYS A 40 5.90 -17.53 -41.70
C LYS A 40 6.07 -16.05 -41.38
N SER A 41 7.29 -15.55 -41.47
CA SER A 41 7.59 -14.13 -41.37
C SER A 41 8.91 -13.86 -42.06
N HIS A 42 9.20 -12.61 -42.36
CA HIS A 42 10.51 -12.24 -42.89
C HIS A 42 11.05 -11.00 -42.19
N LEU A 43 12.35 -10.83 -42.28
CA LEU A 43 13.03 -9.65 -41.78
C LEU A 43 13.26 -8.66 -42.91
N GLN A 44 12.93 -7.41 -42.65
CA GLN A 44 13.23 -6.28 -43.50
C GLN A 44 14.18 -5.33 -42.77
N PHE A 45 15.14 -4.79 -43.50
CA PHE A 45 16.00 -3.74 -42.98
C PHE A 45 15.37 -2.38 -43.25
N VAL A 46 15.02 -1.65 -42.18
CA VAL A 46 14.37 -0.33 -42.27
C VAL A 46 15.04 0.61 -41.30
N GLY A 47 15.62 1.69 -41.83
CA GLY A 47 16.21 2.77 -41.03
C GLY A 47 17.33 2.33 -40.07
N GLY A 48 18.17 1.37 -40.48
CA GLY A 48 19.27 0.88 -39.62
C GLY A 48 18.87 -0.22 -38.63
N SER A 49 17.61 -0.68 -38.67
CA SER A 49 17.08 -1.68 -37.74
C SER A 49 16.34 -2.81 -38.46
N LEU A 50 16.27 -3.98 -37.82
CA LEU A 50 15.45 -5.07 -38.30
C LEU A 50 13.99 -4.83 -37.93
N ARG A 51 13.11 -4.98 -38.91
CA ARG A 51 11.66 -5.03 -38.74
C ARG A 51 11.16 -6.39 -39.23
N ARG A 52 10.34 -7.05 -38.42
CA ARG A 52 9.70 -8.30 -38.83
C ARG A 52 8.42 -7.99 -39.61
N LEU A 53 8.19 -8.64 -40.74
CA LEU A 53 6.92 -8.59 -41.46
C LEU A 53 6.18 -9.91 -41.25
N VAL A 54 4.91 -9.81 -40.89
CA VAL A 54 3.99 -10.95 -40.80
C VAL A 54 2.75 -10.60 -41.60
N GLU A 55 2.46 -11.40 -42.63
CA GLU A 55 1.28 -11.21 -43.46
C GLU A 55 0.25 -12.28 -43.12
N LEU A 56 -0.99 -11.88 -42.86
CA LEU A 56 -2.05 -12.71 -42.29
C LEU A 56 -3.31 -12.62 -43.14
N VAL A 57 -4.01 -13.74 -43.31
CA VAL A 57 -5.42 -13.74 -43.74
C VAL A 57 -6.29 -14.14 -42.56
N ARG A 58 -7.26 -13.28 -42.21
CA ARG A 58 -8.36 -13.55 -41.29
C ARG A 58 -9.62 -13.86 -42.10
N ILE A 59 -10.24 -14.99 -41.79
CA ILE A 59 -11.36 -15.55 -42.53
C ILE A 59 -12.55 -15.66 -41.58
N SER A 60 -13.61 -14.90 -41.87
CA SER A 60 -14.91 -15.07 -41.25
C SER A 60 -15.72 -16.07 -42.08
N LEU A 61 -15.61 -17.37 -41.76
CA LEU A 61 -16.40 -18.41 -42.43
C LEU A 61 -17.77 -18.51 -41.77
N ARG A 62 -18.82 -18.25 -42.54
CA ARG A 62 -20.20 -18.14 -42.06
C ARG A 62 -21.12 -19.12 -42.76
N PHE A 63 -22.09 -19.64 -42.02
CA PHE A 63 -23.23 -20.35 -42.61
C PHE A 63 -24.52 -20.04 -41.87
N ARG A 64 -25.65 -20.25 -42.54
CA ARG A 64 -26.98 -20.15 -41.91
C ARG A 64 -27.40 -21.54 -41.44
N SER A 65 -27.58 -21.74 -40.15
CA SER A 65 -28.06 -23.01 -39.59
C SER A 65 -29.53 -23.26 -39.93
N SER A 66 -30.00 -24.49 -39.71
CA SER A 66 -31.38 -24.91 -40.01
C SER A 66 -32.45 -24.07 -39.31
N ASN A 67 -32.13 -23.45 -38.18
CA ASN A 67 -32.98 -22.50 -37.46
C ASN A 67 -32.93 -21.05 -38.00
N GLY A 68 -32.26 -20.82 -39.14
CA GLY A 68 -32.16 -19.50 -39.77
C GLY A 68 -31.11 -18.56 -39.16
N LYS A 69 -30.42 -18.94 -38.09
CA LYS A 69 -29.38 -18.13 -37.43
C LYS A 69 -28.06 -18.21 -38.19
N LEU A 70 -27.31 -17.10 -38.23
CA LEU A 70 -25.99 -17.04 -38.85
C LEU A 70 -24.95 -17.50 -37.82
N LYS A 71 -24.04 -18.40 -38.20
CA LYS A 71 -22.95 -18.87 -37.34
C LYS A 71 -21.59 -18.64 -37.99
N GLU A 72 -20.58 -18.32 -37.19
CA GLU A 72 -19.17 -18.17 -37.59
C GLU A 72 -18.32 -19.32 -37.06
N LEU A 73 -17.39 -19.82 -37.86
CA LEU A 73 -16.41 -20.81 -37.42
C LEU A 73 -15.28 -20.15 -36.60
N ARG A 74 -15.06 -20.62 -35.38
CA ARG A 74 -14.00 -20.15 -34.48
C ARG A 74 -13.15 -21.30 -33.93
N THR A 75 -11.89 -21.00 -33.61
CA THR A 75 -11.04 -21.91 -32.84
C THR A 75 -11.36 -21.75 -31.36
N LYS A 76 -12.01 -22.75 -30.74
CA LYS A 76 -12.34 -22.74 -29.32
C LYS A 76 -11.09 -22.90 -28.46
N CYS A 77 -10.33 -23.97 -28.69
CA CYS A 77 -9.06 -24.19 -28.01
C CYS A 77 -8.02 -24.89 -28.90
N VAL A 78 -6.75 -24.77 -28.51
CA VAL A 78 -5.61 -25.42 -29.16
C VAL A 78 -4.84 -26.17 -28.09
N ALA A 79 -4.59 -27.46 -28.33
CA ALA A 79 -3.69 -28.22 -27.48
C ALA A 79 -2.23 -27.80 -27.75
N ASN A 80 -1.54 -27.40 -26.69
CA ASN A 80 -0.11 -27.20 -26.73
C ASN A 80 0.61 -28.56 -26.78
N PRO A 81 1.89 -28.59 -27.20
CA PRO A 81 2.70 -29.82 -27.21
C PRO A 81 2.80 -30.54 -25.85
N ASP A 82 2.60 -29.81 -24.75
CA ASP A 82 2.58 -30.33 -23.37
C ASP A 82 1.21 -30.92 -22.95
N GLY A 83 0.23 -30.94 -23.86
CA GLY A 83 -1.13 -31.40 -23.60
C GLY A 83 -2.06 -30.38 -22.95
N SER A 84 -1.57 -29.19 -22.58
CA SER A 84 -2.41 -28.14 -22.02
C SER A 84 -3.32 -27.54 -23.11
N LEU A 85 -4.59 -27.30 -22.78
CA LEU A 85 -5.54 -26.64 -23.67
C LEU A 85 -5.48 -25.13 -23.47
N ARG A 86 -5.23 -24.40 -24.55
CA ARG A 86 -5.31 -22.94 -24.56
C ARG A 86 -6.59 -22.51 -25.27
N GLU A 87 -7.53 -21.93 -24.52
CA GLU A 87 -8.70 -21.28 -25.10
C GLU A 87 -8.28 -20.05 -25.93
N LYS A 88 -8.92 -19.86 -27.09
CA LYS A 88 -8.62 -18.75 -28.00
C LYS A 88 -9.87 -17.98 -28.42
N ASP A 89 -10.97 -18.66 -28.73
CA ASP A 89 -12.18 -18.10 -29.36
C ASP A 89 -11.89 -17.08 -30.47
N LEU A 90 -11.00 -17.44 -31.40
CA LEU A 90 -10.59 -16.56 -32.50
C LEU A 90 -11.17 -17.01 -33.83
N PRO A 91 -11.48 -16.05 -34.75
CA PRO A 91 -11.75 -16.37 -36.14
C PRO A 91 -10.60 -17.14 -36.79
N LEU A 92 -10.92 -17.86 -37.86
CA LEU A 92 -9.94 -18.60 -38.64
C LEU A 92 -8.86 -17.64 -39.18
N ALA A 93 -7.59 -17.94 -38.91
CA ALA A 93 -6.47 -17.15 -39.42
C ALA A 93 -5.34 -18.04 -39.95
N MET A 94 -4.65 -17.54 -40.97
CA MET A 94 -3.48 -18.16 -41.57
C MET A 94 -2.42 -17.10 -41.89
N VAL A 95 -1.14 -17.48 -41.79
CA VAL A 95 -0.02 -16.66 -42.25
C VAL A 95 0.20 -16.89 -43.75
N LEU A 96 0.29 -15.82 -44.52
CA LEU A 96 0.69 -15.83 -45.92
C LEU A 96 2.20 -15.95 -46.05
N ARG A 97 2.66 -16.88 -46.89
CA ARG A 97 4.08 -17.04 -47.19
C ARG A 97 4.44 -16.25 -48.43
N PRO A 98 5.66 -15.70 -48.52
CA PRO A 98 6.12 -14.98 -49.72
C PRO A 98 6.01 -15.80 -51.02
N GLY A 99 6.12 -17.14 -50.92
CA GLY A 99 5.99 -18.07 -52.05
C GLY A 99 4.56 -18.44 -52.44
N ASP A 100 3.52 -17.97 -51.73
CA ASP A 100 2.12 -18.24 -52.06
C ASP A 100 1.70 -17.40 -53.29
N ALA A 101 2.03 -17.93 -54.48
CA ALA A 101 1.68 -17.32 -55.75
C ALA A 101 0.14 -17.23 -55.89
N GLY A 102 -0.41 -16.03 -55.68
CA GLY A 102 -1.84 -15.75 -55.73
C GLY A 102 -2.41 -14.90 -54.60
N GLY A 103 -1.56 -14.43 -53.68
CA GLY A 103 -1.96 -13.47 -52.64
C GLY A 103 -2.94 -14.05 -51.61
N TRP A 104 -3.76 -13.19 -51.00
CA TRP A 104 -4.65 -13.62 -49.91
C TRP A 104 -5.69 -14.66 -50.34
N GLN A 105 -6.14 -14.65 -51.60
CA GLN A 105 -7.09 -15.64 -52.11
C GLN A 105 -6.48 -17.05 -52.14
N ALA A 106 -5.23 -17.17 -52.58
CA ALA A 106 -4.49 -18.43 -52.52
C ALA A 106 -4.25 -18.87 -51.07
N GLY A 107 -4.00 -17.91 -50.16
CA GLY A 107 -3.90 -18.18 -48.73
C GLY A 107 -5.19 -18.73 -48.12
N VAL A 108 -6.35 -18.19 -48.49
CA VAL A 108 -7.66 -18.75 -48.12
C VAL A 108 -7.79 -20.18 -48.63
N GLU A 109 -7.47 -20.42 -49.90
CA GLU A 109 -7.60 -21.74 -50.51
C GLU A 109 -6.71 -22.77 -49.81
N ASN A 110 -5.46 -22.38 -49.55
CA ASN A 110 -4.50 -23.20 -48.83
C ASN A 110 -4.92 -23.42 -47.36
N CYS A 111 -5.54 -22.42 -46.72
CA CYS A 111 -6.04 -22.51 -45.36
C CYS A 111 -7.08 -23.61 -45.22
N PHE A 112 -8.09 -23.62 -46.08
CA PHE A 112 -9.12 -24.67 -46.05
C PHE A 112 -8.58 -26.05 -46.40
N ARG A 113 -7.67 -26.12 -47.38
CA ARG A 113 -7.03 -27.37 -47.77
C ARG A 113 -6.22 -27.99 -46.64
N THR A 114 -5.36 -27.20 -46.00
CA THR A 114 -4.42 -27.69 -44.98
C THR A 114 -5.08 -27.95 -43.63
N LYS A 115 -6.03 -27.10 -43.22
CA LYS A 115 -6.69 -27.25 -41.90
C LYS A 115 -7.86 -28.22 -41.92
N PHE A 116 -8.61 -28.30 -43.03
CA PHE A 116 -9.86 -29.06 -43.09
C PHE A 116 -9.92 -30.10 -44.21
N GLY A 117 -8.85 -30.25 -45.00
CA GLY A 117 -8.81 -31.23 -46.09
C GLY A 117 -9.71 -30.90 -47.29
N LEU A 118 -10.17 -29.65 -47.42
CA LEU A 118 -11.09 -29.26 -48.49
C LEU A 118 -10.35 -28.91 -49.78
N SER A 119 -10.60 -29.65 -50.87
CA SER A 119 -9.94 -29.39 -52.16
C SER A 119 -10.37 -28.04 -52.76
N PRO A 120 -9.53 -27.39 -53.58
CA PRO A 120 -9.88 -26.13 -54.28
C PRO A 120 -11.21 -26.18 -55.04
N GLU A 121 -11.50 -27.30 -55.69
CA GLU A 121 -12.73 -27.52 -56.45
C GLU A 121 -13.94 -27.54 -55.52
N LEU A 122 -13.81 -28.22 -54.38
CA LEU A 122 -14.86 -28.28 -53.37
C LEU A 122 -15.09 -26.92 -52.73
N GLN A 123 -14.03 -26.16 -52.47
CA GLN A 123 -14.15 -24.80 -51.94
C GLN A 123 -14.92 -23.88 -52.91
N LYS A 124 -14.59 -23.91 -54.21
CA LYS A 124 -15.32 -23.12 -55.24
C LYS A 124 -16.80 -23.54 -55.33
N LEU A 125 -17.07 -24.83 -55.19
CA LEU A 125 -18.43 -25.38 -55.20
C LEU A 125 -19.23 -24.98 -53.95
N CYS A 126 -18.60 -25.00 -52.77
CA CYS A 126 -19.27 -24.85 -51.48
C CYS A 126 -19.25 -23.43 -50.91
N PHE A 127 -18.32 -22.57 -51.32
CA PHE A 127 -18.10 -21.26 -50.70
C PHE A 127 -18.34 -20.09 -51.67
N VAL A 128 -18.83 -18.96 -51.15
CA VAL A 128 -18.82 -17.64 -51.80
C VAL A 128 -17.94 -16.73 -50.97
N THR A 129 -16.92 -16.15 -51.60
CA THR A 129 -16.15 -15.07 -50.99
C THR A 129 -16.89 -13.76 -51.19
N ASP A 130 -17.14 -13.03 -50.12
CA ASP A 130 -17.70 -11.68 -50.18
C ASP A 130 -16.57 -10.68 -50.44
N HIS A 131 -16.42 -10.30 -51.71
CA HIS A 131 -15.40 -9.34 -52.14
C HIS A 131 -15.65 -7.91 -51.62
N GLN A 132 -16.88 -7.57 -51.22
CA GLN A 132 -17.20 -6.26 -50.65
C GLN A 132 -16.80 -6.18 -49.17
N ALA A 133 -16.80 -7.32 -48.48
CA ALA A 133 -16.36 -7.43 -47.08
C ALA A 133 -14.83 -7.56 -46.93
N TYR A 134 -14.07 -7.53 -48.03
CA TYR A 134 -12.61 -7.58 -47.97
C TYR A 134 -12.03 -6.26 -47.43
N SER A 135 -11.10 -6.37 -46.49
CA SER A 135 -10.32 -5.23 -45.99
C SER A 135 -8.84 -5.59 -45.83
N TYR A 136 -7.99 -4.57 -45.92
CA TYR A 136 -6.54 -4.67 -45.76
C TYR A 136 -6.07 -3.63 -44.76
N GLU A 137 -5.28 -4.06 -43.79
CA GLU A 137 -4.73 -3.19 -42.75
C GLU A 137 -3.24 -3.46 -42.54
N GLU A 138 -2.47 -2.40 -42.31
CA GLU A 138 -1.08 -2.48 -41.89
C GLU A 138 -0.90 -1.88 -40.50
N THR A 139 -0.44 -2.67 -39.54
CA THR A 139 -0.25 -2.24 -38.15
C THR A 139 1.17 -2.57 -37.70
N THR A 140 1.90 -1.60 -37.15
CA THR A 140 3.21 -1.86 -36.53
C THR A 140 3.05 -1.97 -35.03
N ALA A 141 3.49 -3.09 -34.45
CA ALA A 141 3.44 -3.33 -33.01
C ALA A 141 4.64 -4.18 -32.55
N ASP A 142 4.97 -4.09 -31.26
CA ASP A 142 5.93 -5.01 -30.65
C ASP A 142 5.33 -6.41 -30.57
N SER A 143 6.09 -7.42 -31.01
CA SER A 143 5.60 -8.80 -30.95
C SER A 143 5.61 -9.32 -29.52
N SER A 144 4.48 -9.86 -29.07
CA SER A 144 4.41 -10.58 -27.79
C SER A 144 5.21 -11.89 -27.80
N THR A 145 5.68 -12.35 -28.96
CA THR A 145 6.38 -13.64 -29.13
C THR A 145 7.82 -13.51 -29.60
N VAL A 146 8.22 -12.34 -30.11
CA VAL A 146 9.58 -12.08 -30.62
C VAL A 146 10.07 -10.79 -29.97
N PRO A 147 11.03 -10.87 -29.03
CA PRO A 147 11.47 -9.71 -28.27
C PRO A 147 12.31 -8.77 -29.15
N SER A 148 12.21 -7.47 -28.85
CA SER A 148 13.12 -6.43 -29.37
C SER A 148 13.14 -6.25 -30.90
N ILE A 149 12.15 -6.77 -31.62
CA ILE A 149 11.99 -6.57 -33.07
C ILE A 149 10.57 -6.06 -33.34
N PRO A 150 10.40 -4.80 -33.79
CA PRO A 150 9.09 -4.28 -34.17
C PRO A 150 8.53 -5.11 -35.31
N THR A 151 7.25 -5.46 -35.22
CA THR A 151 6.57 -6.31 -36.20
C THR A 151 5.51 -5.50 -36.95
N LEU A 152 5.66 -5.43 -38.27
CA LEU A 152 4.63 -4.95 -39.18
C LEU A 152 3.70 -6.13 -39.51
N TYR A 153 2.44 -6.00 -39.15
CA TYR A 153 1.39 -6.95 -39.48
C TYR A 153 0.63 -6.42 -40.68
N LYS A 154 0.55 -7.22 -41.75
CA LYS A 154 -0.30 -6.98 -42.91
C LYS A 154 -1.48 -7.92 -42.84
N THR A 155 -2.67 -7.42 -42.52
CA THR A 155 -3.84 -8.26 -42.27
C THR A 155 -4.87 -8.09 -43.37
N HIS A 156 -5.14 -9.19 -44.08
CA HIS A 156 -6.23 -9.32 -45.03
C HIS A 156 -7.43 -9.93 -44.31
N SER A 157 -8.54 -9.21 -44.18
CA SER A 157 -9.76 -9.75 -43.59
C SER A 157 -10.80 -9.98 -44.67
N THR A 158 -11.41 -11.17 -44.71
CA THR A 158 -12.44 -11.53 -45.69
C THR A 158 -13.57 -12.32 -45.06
N THR A 159 -14.78 -12.17 -45.61
CA THR A 159 -15.94 -12.98 -45.23
C THR A 159 -16.24 -14.02 -46.30
N ILE A 160 -16.54 -15.25 -45.87
CA ILE A 160 -16.86 -16.37 -46.75
C ILE A 160 -18.15 -17.02 -46.28
N THR A 161 -19.11 -17.20 -47.19
CA THR A 161 -20.39 -17.83 -46.88
C THR A 161 -20.49 -19.21 -47.50
N VAL A 162 -20.99 -20.19 -46.74
CA VAL A 162 -21.26 -21.54 -47.23
C VAL A 162 -22.55 -21.55 -48.06
N LYS A 163 -22.46 -21.88 -49.36
CA LYS A 163 -23.59 -21.98 -50.31
C LYS A 163 -24.52 -23.14 -49.99
N SER A 164 -23.95 -24.31 -49.72
CA SER A 164 -24.67 -25.57 -49.55
C SER A 164 -24.07 -26.34 -48.39
N THR A 165 -24.78 -26.37 -47.27
CA THR A 165 -24.34 -26.98 -46.01
C THR A 165 -24.52 -28.50 -46.00
N THR A 166 -25.30 -29.05 -46.93
CA THR A 166 -25.69 -30.47 -46.98
C THR A 166 -24.73 -31.37 -47.75
N LYS A 167 -23.65 -30.81 -48.30
CA LYS A 167 -22.60 -31.58 -48.98
C LYS A 167 -21.89 -32.48 -47.97
N ALA A 168 -21.79 -33.78 -48.29
CA ALA A 168 -21.24 -34.79 -47.37
C ALA A 168 -19.79 -34.48 -46.98
N GLU A 169 -19.05 -33.84 -47.88
CA GLU A 169 -17.67 -33.44 -47.71
C GLU A 169 -17.50 -32.33 -46.65
N LEU A 170 -18.53 -31.53 -46.37
CA LEU A 170 -18.50 -30.49 -45.33
C LEU A 170 -18.76 -31.05 -43.92
N LYS A 171 -19.03 -32.35 -43.78
CA LYS A 171 -19.13 -33.01 -42.48
C LYS A 171 -17.81 -32.90 -41.70
N ALA A 172 -16.68 -32.80 -42.40
CA ALA A 172 -15.35 -32.60 -41.82
C ALA A 172 -15.20 -31.26 -41.06
N ILE A 173 -16.09 -30.29 -41.31
CA ILE A 173 -16.16 -29.01 -40.59
C ILE A 173 -17.46 -28.86 -39.78
N GLY A 174 -18.08 -29.98 -39.40
CA GLY A 174 -19.27 -30.00 -38.54
C GLY A 174 -20.59 -29.59 -39.22
N LEU A 175 -20.64 -29.44 -40.55
CA LEU A 175 -21.85 -29.09 -41.28
C LEU A 175 -22.66 -30.33 -41.71
N PRO A 176 -24.00 -30.23 -41.85
CA PRO A 176 -24.85 -29.04 -41.77
C PRO A 176 -25.27 -28.60 -40.35
N ALA A 177 -25.05 -29.41 -39.32
CA ALA A 177 -25.54 -29.14 -37.97
C ALA A 177 -24.84 -27.94 -37.29
N GLY A 178 -23.59 -27.66 -37.71
CA GLY A 178 -22.71 -26.72 -37.02
C GLY A 178 -22.21 -27.31 -35.70
N ASP A 179 -21.89 -28.60 -35.70
CA ASP A 179 -21.32 -29.29 -34.55
C ASP A 179 -19.86 -28.88 -34.35
N ASP A 180 -19.39 -28.90 -33.11
CA ASP A 180 -17.97 -28.77 -32.81
C ASP A 180 -17.19 -29.95 -33.40
N PHE A 181 -15.94 -29.70 -33.82
CA PHE A 181 -15.11 -30.73 -34.44
C PHE A 181 -13.62 -30.47 -34.21
N ASP A 182 -12.82 -31.52 -34.40
CA ASP A 182 -11.39 -31.48 -34.15
C ASP A 182 -10.59 -31.71 -35.44
N THR A 183 -9.44 -31.06 -35.53
CA THR A 183 -8.47 -31.29 -36.61
C THR A 183 -7.08 -31.48 -36.00
N ASN A 184 -6.30 -32.44 -36.50
CA ASN A 184 -4.95 -32.73 -35.99
C ASN A 184 -3.82 -32.25 -36.93
N HIS A 185 -4.11 -31.32 -37.84
CA HIS A 185 -3.12 -30.77 -38.74
C HIS A 185 -2.30 -29.68 -38.03
N ASN A 186 -1.09 -30.05 -37.59
CA ASN A 186 -0.15 -29.24 -36.79
C ASN A 186 -0.56 -29.03 -35.32
N GLY A 187 -1.12 -30.07 -34.71
CA GLY A 187 -1.61 -30.07 -33.33
C GLY A 187 -3.13 -30.24 -33.28
N LEU A 188 -3.65 -30.62 -32.11
CA LEU A 188 -5.09 -30.77 -31.91
C LEU A 188 -5.74 -29.39 -31.77
N HIS A 189 -6.56 -29.03 -32.75
CA HIS A 189 -7.39 -27.84 -32.74
C HIS A 189 -8.86 -28.22 -32.55
N HIS A 190 -9.50 -27.61 -31.56
CA HIS A 190 -10.93 -27.73 -31.32
C HIS A 190 -11.66 -26.53 -31.94
N TRP A 191 -12.59 -26.81 -32.84
CA TRP A 191 -13.34 -25.81 -33.58
C TRP A 191 -14.80 -25.81 -33.14
N GLY A 192 -15.43 -24.64 -33.20
CA GLY A 192 -16.85 -24.53 -32.92
C GLY A 192 -17.54 -23.46 -33.76
N TRP A 193 -18.83 -23.65 -33.96
CA TRP A 193 -19.68 -22.71 -34.67
C TRP A 193 -20.43 -21.84 -33.68
N VAL A 194 -20.04 -20.56 -33.60
CA VAL A 194 -20.62 -19.58 -32.68
C VAL A 194 -21.72 -18.82 -33.41
N GLU A 195 -22.88 -18.67 -32.79
CA GLU A 195 -23.96 -17.86 -33.34
C GLU A 195 -23.52 -16.39 -33.41
N ILE A 196 -23.62 -15.77 -34.58
CA ILE A 196 -23.43 -14.34 -34.74
C ILE A 196 -24.74 -13.69 -34.29
N ILE A 197 -24.75 -13.19 -33.06
CA ILE A 197 -25.94 -12.64 -32.43
C ILE A 197 -26.17 -11.22 -32.97
N SER A 198 -26.83 -11.15 -34.13
CA SER A 198 -27.46 -9.97 -34.75
C SER A 198 -26.63 -9.04 -35.65
N SER A 199 -27.35 -8.34 -36.53
CA SER A 199 -26.87 -7.23 -37.37
C SER A 199 -26.39 -6.01 -36.56
N ARG A 200 -26.63 -5.96 -35.24
CA ARG A 200 -26.27 -4.82 -34.39
C ARG A 200 -24.79 -4.79 -34.04
N GLU A 201 -24.11 -5.93 -34.01
CA GLU A 201 -22.65 -5.97 -33.86
C GLU A 201 -21.99 -5.36 -35.09
N GLU A 202 -22.44 -5.74 -36.29
CA GLU A 202 -21.95 -5.14 -37.54
C GLU A 202 -22.33 -3.65 -37.66
N GLU A 203 -23.51 -3.26 -37.19
CA GLU A 203 -23.94 -1.86 -37.12
C GLU A 203 -23.07 -1.04 -36.16
N LEU A 204 -22.78 -1.58 -34.97
CA LEU A 204 -21.88 -0.97 -34.00
C LEU A 204 -20.46 -0.87 -34.56
N MET A 205 -19.95 -1.92 -35.19
CA MET A 205 -18.65 -1.90 -35.84
C MET A 205 -18.60 -0.82 -36.94
N ARG A 206 -19.60 -0.77 -37.82
CA ARG A 206 -19.70 0.28 -38.86
C ARG A 206 -19.81 1.68 -38.27
N LEU A 207 -20.54 1.85 -37.17
CA LEU A 207 -20.69 3.13 -36.48
C LEU A 207 -19.35 3.60 -35.89
N LEU A 208 -18.59 2.72 -35.24
CA LEU A 208 -17.25 3.01 -34.74
C LEU A 208 -16.28 3.36 -35.88
N GLN A 209 -16.26 2.56 -36.96
CA GLN A 209 -15.41 2.78 -38.14
C GLN A 209 -15.69 4.09 -38.85
N SER A 210 -16.97 4.40 -39.08
CA SER A 210 -17.39 5.62 -39.78
C SER A 210 -17.01 6.90 -39.03
N HIS A 211 -16.69 6.80 -37.74
CA HIS A 211 -16.24 7.91 -36.90
C HIS A 211 -14.77 7.79 -36.48
N GLY A 212 -13.98 6.99 -37.20
CA GLY A 212 -12.52 6.92 -37.04
C GLY A 212 -12.05 6.25 -35.75
N ILE A 213 -12.88 5.42 -35.11
CA ILE A 213 -12.49 4.66 -33.92
C ILE A 213 -11.89 3.33 -34.38
N ASP A 214 -10.62 3.15 -34.05
CA ASP A 214 -9.82 1.96 -34.38
C ASP A 214 -10.15 0.76 -33.47
N PHE A 215 -10.10 -0.46 -34.02
CA PHE A 215 -10.29 -1.72 -33.29
C PHE A 215 -9.00 -2.27 -32.69
N SER A 216 -8.07 -1.39 -32.29
CA SER A 216 -6.89 -1.80 -31.53
C SER A 216 -7.23 -2.42 -30.17
N PHE A 217 -8.49 -2.34 -29.71
CA PHE A 217 -8.99 -3.08 -28.55
C PHE A 217 -9.45 -4.51 -28.91
N SER A 218 -9.31 -5.44 -27.94
CA SER A 218 -9.60 -6.86 -28.16
C SER A 218 -11.09 -7.13 -28.45
N TRP A 219 -11.40 -8.25 -29.11
CA TRP A 219 -12.79 -8.69 -29.31
C TRP A 219 -13.56 -8.83 -27.99
N ARG A 220 -12.89 -9.24 -26.91
CA ARG A 220 -13.47 -9.24 -25.56
C ARG A 220 -13.93 -7.83 -25.14
N SER A 221 -13.12 -6.81 -25.40
CA SER A 221 -13.48 -5.42 -25.11
C SER A 221 -14.63 -4.94 -26.02
N PHE A 222 -14.66 -5.36 -27.29
CA PHE A 222 -15.80 -5.09 -28.17
C PHE A 222 -17.09 -5.73 -27.67
N ALA A 223 -17.06 -7.01 -27.28
CA ALA A 223 -18.20 -7.70 -26.71
C ALA A 223 -18.68 -7.02 -25.41
N GLU A 224 -17.75 -6.57 -24.55
CA GLU A 224 -18.08 -5.80 -23.36
C GLU A 224 -18.77 -4.46 -23.70
N LEU A 225 -18.30 -3.75 -24.72
CA LEU A 225 -18.94 -2.51 -25.20
C LEU A 225 -20.34 -2.77 -25.77
N TYR A 226 -20.49 -3.85 -26.56
CA TYR A 226 -21.77 -4.26 -27.13
C TYR A 226 -22.77 -4.61 -26.02
N GLU A 227 -22.38 -5.46 -25.07
CA GLU A 227 -23.20 -5.80 -23.91
C GLU A 227 -23.54 -4.55 -23.11
N GLU A 228 -22.59 -3.62 -22.92
CA GLU A 228 -22.82 -2.40 -22.16
C GLU A 228 -23.88 -1.50 -22.80
N ILE A 229 -23.86 -1.36 -24.12
CA ILE A 229 -24.78 -0.49 -24.87
C ILE A 229 -26.15 -1.17 -25.05
N TYR A 230 -26.17 -2.40 -25.55
CA TYR A 230 -27.42 -3.01 -26.01
C TYR A 230 -28.09 -3.89 -24.96
N ASP A 231 -27.32 -4.66 -24.19
CA ASP A 231 -27.88 -5.65 -23.26
C ASP A 231 -28.12 -5.07 -21.87
N LYS A 232 -27.08 -4.45 -21.30
CA LYS A 232 -27.09 -3.83 -19.97
C LYS A 232 -27.63 -2.41 -20.00
N LYS A 233 -27.60 -1.75 -21.16
CA LYS A 233 -28.00 -0.35 -21.37
C LYS A 233 -27.39 0.59 -20.34
N GLN A 234 -26.11 0.41 -20.03
CA GLN A 234 -25.36 1.23 -19.07
C GLN A 234 -24.69 2.45 -19.72
N SER A 235 -24.60 2.45 -21.04
CA SER A 235 -24.16 3.59 -21.82
C SER A 235 -24.92 3.66 -23.14
N ARG A 236 -24.79 4.80 -23.82
CA ARG A 236 -25.33 5.01 -25.17
C ARG A 236 -24.31 5.73 -26.04
N LEU A 237 -24.34 5.48 -27.33
CA LEU A 237 -23.53 6.21 -28.30
C LEU A 237 -24.35 7.33 -28.94
N GLN A 238 -23.75 8.51 -29.07
CA GLN A 238 -24.35 9.66 -29.71
C GLN A 238 -23.31 10.35 -30.59
N VAL A 239 -23.72 10.80 -31.78
CA VAL A 239 -22.87 11.62 -32.63
C VAL A 239 -23.07 13.08 -32.23
N VAL A 240 -22.04 13.72 -31.69
CA VAL A 240 -22.04 15.12 -31.27
C VAL A 240 -20.92 15.83 -32.03
N ASN A 241 -21.27 16.85 -32.81
CA ASN A 241 -20.31 17.59 -33.65
C ASN A 241 -19.47 16.69 -34.58
N ASN A 242 -20.10 15.68 -35.18
CA ASN A 242 -19.46 14.67 -36.04
C ASN A 242 -18.44 13.76 -35.32
N GLU A 243 -18.39 13.80 -33.98
CA GLU A 243 -17.62 12.86 -33.16
C GLU A 243 -18.57 11.86 -32.49
N LEU A 244 -18.18 10.59 -32.44
CA LEU A 244 -18.93 9.58 -31.71
C LEU A 244 -18.58 9.64 -30.21
N VAL A 245 -19.56 9.99 -29.39
CA VAL A 245 -19.42 10.15 -27.95
C VAL A 245 -20.23 9.08 -27.23
N ARG A 246 -19.58 8.35 -26.33
CA ARG A 246 -20.19 7.40 -25.40
C ARG A 246 -20.68 8.14 -24.16
N HIS A 247 -21.99 8.23 -23.96
CA HIS A 247 -22.58 8.84 -22.78
C HIS A 247 -22.80 7.78 -21.70
N LEU A 248 -22.30 8.03 -20.50
CA LEU A 248 -22.38 7.10 -19.37
C LEU A 248 -22.82 7.85 -18.12
N CYS A 249 -23.82 7.35 -17.42
CA CYS A 249 -24.26 7.93 -16.15
C CYS A 249 -23.70 7.11 -14.98
N VAL A 250 -23.10 7.77 -13.99
CA VAL A 250 -22.47 7.14 -12.82
C VAL A 250 -23.07 7.72 -11.56
N ILE A 251 -23.48 6.85 -10.64
CA ILE A 251 -23.80 7.27 -9.27
C ILE A 251 -22.57 7.10 -8.37
N LYS A 252 -22.22 8.14 -7.63
CA LYS A 252 -21.16 8.17 -6.63
C LYS A 252 -21.81 8.40 -5.27
N VAL A 253 -21.62 7.46 -4.35
CA VAL A 253 -22.33 7.40 -3.07
C VAL A 253 -21.36 7.60 -1.92
N TRP A 254 -21.64 8.60 -1.09
CA TRP A 254 -20.94 8.92 0.14
C TRP A 254 -21.73 8.33 1.31
N VAL A 255 -21.34 7.14 1.78
CA VAL A 255 -21.97 6.53 2.95
C VAL A 255 -21.29 7.08 4.21
N CYS A 256 -22.05 7.81 5.02
CA CYS A 256 -21.61 8.53 6.19
C CYS A 256 -22.25 7.95 7.46
N ALA A 257 -21.50 7.90 8.55
CA ALA A 257 -22.01 7.51 9.86
C ALA A 257 -21.37 8.36 10.97
N SER A 258 -22.17 8.76 11.96
CA SER A 258 -21.67 9.43 13.16
C SER A 258 -21.26 8.40 14.21
N ILE A 259 -19.96 8.10 14.30
CA ILE A 259 -19.41 7.09 15.20
C ILE A 259 -18.62 7.80 16.29
N LEU A 260 -18.98 7.56 17.56
CA LEU A 260 -18.39 8.24 18.72
C LEU A 260 -18.41 9.77 18.59
N ASN A 261 -19.51 10.32 18.05
CA ASN A 261 -19.70 11.75 17.74
C ASN A 261 -18.75 12.33 16.68
N CYS A 262 -18.07 11.49 15.90
CA CYS A 262 -17.26 11.89 14.75
C CYS A 262 -17.90 11.39 13.46
N LYS A 263 -18.00 12.25 12.44
CA LYS A 263 -18.45 11.84 11.11
C LYS A 263 -17.40 10.97 10.45
N HIS A 264 -17.77 9.77 10.03
CA HIS A 264 -16.95 8.85 9.28
C HIS A 264 -17.52 8.63 7.90
N ILE A 265 -16.66 8.35 6.92
CA ILE A 265 -17.03 8.01 5.55
C ILE A 265 -16.52 6.60 5.23
N LEU A 266 -17.38 5.80 4.62
CA LEU A 266 -17.03 4.47 4.16
C LEU A 266 -16.26 4.53 2.84
N VAL A 267 -15.07 3.95 2.80
CA VAL A 267 -14.19 3.95 1.62
C VAL A 267 -13.69 2.55 1.27
N VAL A 268 -13.41 2.33 -0.02
CA VAL A 268 -12.71 1.12 -0.50
C VAL A 268 -11.23 1.23 -0.11
N LYS A 269 -10.72 0.22 0.60
CA LYS A 269 -9.31 0.09 0.99
C LYS A 269 -8.52 -0.71 -0.03
N THR A 270 -9.04 -1.87 -0.43
CA THR A 270 -8.42 -2.74 -1.43
C THR A 270 -9.47 -3.42 -2.29
N LYS A 271 -9.10 -3.75 -3.53
CA LYS A 271 -9.95 -4.51 -4.45
C LYS A 271 -9.11 -5.59 -5.13
N GLN A 272 -9.52 -6.84 -4.98
CA GLN A 272 -8.85 -7.98 -5.60
C GLN A 272 -9.74 -8.58 -6.69
N LYS A 273 -9.16 -8.79 -7.88
CA LYS A 273 -9.79 -9.45 -9.02
C LYS A 273 -8.80 -10.47 -9.60
N GLU A 274 -9.24 -11.72 -9.79
CA GLU A 274 -8.42 -12.79 -10.40
C GLU A 274 -7.04 -12.98 -9.74
N GLY A 275 -6.97 -12.88 -8.40
CA GLY A 275 -5.72 -13.01 -7.65
C GLY A 275 -4.84 -11.75 -7.65
N SER A 276 -5.04 -10.81 -8.58
CA SER A 276 -4.36 -9.52 -8.59
C SER A 276 -5.02 -8.54 -7.59
N ALA A 277 -4.23 -8.08 -6.63
CA ALA A 277 -4.64 -7.04 -5.68
C ALA A 277 -4.27 -5.67 -6.24
N GLU A 278 -5.29 -4.87 -6.57
CA GLU A 278 -5.08 -3.48 -6.98
C GLU A 278 -5.27 -2.60 -5.75
N MET A 279 -4.18 -2.01 -5.25
CA MET A 279 -4.23 -1.00 -4.19
C MET A 279 -4.58 0.33 -4.83
N ARG A 280 -5.71 0.91 -4.45
CA ARG A 280 -6.17 2.21 -4.95
C ARG A 280 -6.21 3.20 -3.80
N GLU A 281 -6.06 4.48 -4.11
CA GLU A 281 -6.40 5.56 -3.18
C GLU A 281 -7.82 5.35 -2.61
N PRO A 282 -8.09 5.80 -1.37
CA PRO A 282 -9.42 5.68 -0.76
C PRO A 282 -10.50 6.26 -1.67
N ARG A 283 -11.38 5.41 -2.17
CA ARG A 283 -12.47 5.80 -3.08
C ARG A 283 -13.82 5.48 -2.46
N THR A 284 -14.76 6.37 -2.70
CA THR A 284 -16.15 6.17 -2.33
C THR A 284 -16.81 5.10 -3.21
N LEU A 285 -18.00 4.68 -2.81
CA LEU A 285 -18.79 3.73 -3.59
C LEU A 285 -19.21 4.39 -4.92
N SER A 286 -19.03 3.70 -6.03
CA SER A 286 -19.53 4.14 -7.33
C SER A 286 -20.07 2.99 -8.18
N MET A 287 -21.08 3.30 -8.99
CA MET A 287 -21.73 2.34 -9.89
C MET A 287 -22.24 3.03 -11.16
N ARG A 288 -22.21 2.31 -12.29
CA ARG A 288 -22.83 2.78 -13.54
C ARG A 288 -24.35 2.63 -13.46
N MET A 289 -25.07 3.63 -13.94
CA MET A 289 -26.53 3.64 -13.99
C MET A 289 -27.03 3.06 -15.32
N ARG A 290 -28.19 2.42 -15.30
CA ARG A 290 -28.89 1.98 -16.51
C ARG A 290 -29.62 3.17 -17.16
N GLU A 291 -29.83 3.11 -18.46
CA GLU A 291 -30.58 4.13 -19.20
C GLU A 291 -32.01 4.24 -18.63
N GLY A 292 -32.41 5.47 -18.29
CA GLY A 292 -33.71 5.76 -17.67
C GLY A 292 -33.82 5.40 -16.18
N GLN A 293 -32.77 4.85 -15.57
CA GLN A 293 -32.77 4.52 -14.14
C GLN A 293 -32.77 5.79 -13.28
N SER A 294 -33.66 5.87 -12.30
CA SER A 294 -33.65 6.96 -11.31
C SER A 294 -32.41 6.85 -10.42
N TRP A 295 -31.96 7.98 -9.85
CA TRP A 295 -30.81 7.94 -8.94
C TRP A 295 -31.11 7.14 -7.66
N GLN A 296 -32.37 7.11 -7.23
CA GLN A 296 -32.82 6.33 -6.07
C GLN A 296 -32.73 4.83 -6.35
N ASP A 297 -33.20 4.38 -7.51
CA ASP A 297 -33.08 2.98 -7.91
C ASP A 297 -31.62 2.58 -8.09
N ALA A 298 -30.81 3.46 -8.67
CA ALA A 298 -29.37 3.24 -8.82
C ALA A 298 -28.65 3.18 -7.47
N LEU A 299 -29.03 4.05 -6.52
CA LEU A 299 -28.49 4.02 -5.16
C LEU A 299 -28.80 2.69 -4.49
N ARG A 300 -30.06 2.25 -4.57
CA ARG A 300 -30.50 0.98 -3.98
C ARG A 300 -29.71 -0.20 -4.52
N ASP A 301 -29.59 -0.26 -5.85
CA ASP A 301 -28.80 -1.28 -6.53
C ASP A 301 -27.32 -1.21 -6.11
N ALA A 302 -26.76 -0.01 -5.97
CA ALA A 302 -25.37 0.19 -5.60
C ALA A 302 -25.08 -0.30 -4.17
N LEU A 303 -25.92 0.06 -3.21
CA LEU A 303 -25.79 -0.37 -1.81
C LEU A 303 -25.99 -1.89 -1.67
N TYR A 304 -26.95 -2.47 -2.38
CA TYR A 304 -27.17 -3.93 -2.37
C TYR A 304 -26.01 -4.67 -3.03
N GLN A 305 -25.66 -4.32 -4.27
CA GLN A 305 -24.66 -5.07 -5.05
C GLN A 305 -23.23 -4.88 -4.56
N ARG A 306 -22.92 -3.79 -3.87
CA ARG A 306 -21.54 -3.46 -3.44
C ARG A 306 -21.28 -3.63 -1.95
N LEU A 307 -22.31 -3.56 -1.11
CA LEU A 307 -22.21 -3.67 0.34
C LEU A 307 -23.09 -4.79 0.92
N GLY A 308 -23.97 -5.41 0.13
CA GLY A 308 -24.88 -6.46 0.61
C GLY A 308 -26.02 -5.93 1.49
N LEU A 309 -26.33 -4.63 1.43
CA LEU A 309 -27.35 -4.02 2.28
C LEU A 309 -28.76 -4.36 1.79
N PRO A 310 -29.63 -5.01 2.59
CA PRO A 310 -31.00 -5.33 2.19
C PRO A 310 -31.85 -4.07 1.96
N GLU A 311 -32.74 -4.09 0.97
CA GLU A 311 -33.59 -2.93 0.62
C GLU A 311 -34.41 -2.41 1.82
N GLN A 312 -34.91 -3.31 2.67
CA GLN A 312 -35.64 -2.90 3.87
C GLN A 312 -34.77 -2.08 4.83
N LEU A 313 -33.53 -2.52 5.06
CA LEU A 313 -32.59 -1.80 5.92
C LEU A 313 -32.20 -0.44 5.33
N GLN A 314 -32.02 -0.37 4.01
CA GLN A 314 -31.73 0.89 3.34
C GLN A 314 -32.87 1.91 3.50
N ARG A 315 -34.13 1.47 3.38
CA ARG A 315 -35.31 2.36 3.52
C ARG A 315 -35.53 2.84 4.94
N ASP A 316 -35.34 1.95 5.91
CA ASP A 316 -35.68 2.24 7.30
C ASP A 316 -34.59 3.08 8.00
N GLU A 317 -33.33 2.92 7.58
CA GLU A 317 -32.18 3.38 8.38
C GLU A 317 -31.18 4.30 7.64
N LEU A 318 -31.40 4.63 6.36
CA LEU A 318 -30.58 5.61 5.62
C LEU A 318 -31.36 6.86 5.24
N ALA A 319 -30.78 8.03 5.54
CA ALA A 319 -31.21 9.30 4.98
C ALA A 319 -30.34 9.62 3.76
N CYS A 320 -30.96 9.72 2.58
CA CYS A 320 -30.24 9.81 1.31
C CYS A 320 -30.63 11.06 0.52
N ASP A 321 -29.64 11.88 0.16
CA ASP A 321 -29.82 13.13 -0.58
C ASP A 321 -28.92 13.18 -1.81
N LEU A 322 -29.49 13.61 -2.96
CA LEU A 322 -28.70 13.96 -4.13
C LEU A 322 -28.02 15.31 -3.88
N ILE A 323 -26.71 15.29 -3.71
CA ILE A 323 -25.92 16.48 -3.34
C ILE A 323 -25.31 17.20 -4.55
N GLY A 324 -25.20 16.54 -5.70
CA GLY A 324 -24.64 17.17 -6.88
C GLY A 324 -24.81 16.37 -8.17
N ARG A 325 -24.67 17.07 -9.30
CA ARG A 325 -24.56 16.49 -10.64
C ARG A 325 -23.47 17.22 -11.38
N ARG A 326 -22.54 16.48 -11.99
CA ARG A 326 -21.44 17.06 -12.78
C ARG A 326 -21.14 16.22 -14.01
N GLN A 327 -20.61 16.86 -15.03
CA GLN A 327 -20.26 16.22 -16.30
C GLN A 327 -18.76 16.29 -16.54
N GLU A 328 -18.19 15.19 -17.01
CA GLU A 328 -16.77 15.10 -17.38
C GLU A 328 -16.62 14.42 -18.73
N VAL A 329 -15.62 14.82 -19.52
CA VAL A 329 -15.35 14.24 -20.84
C VAL A 329 -13.92 13.75 -20.92
N GLU A 330 -13.72 12.47 -21.25
CA GLU A 330 -12.40 11.87 -21.42
C GLU A 330 -12.46 10.75 -22.47
N TYR A 331 -11.31 10.39 -23.07
CA TYR A 331 -11.23 9.18 -23.90
C TYR A 331 -11.23 7.92 -23.05
N SER A 332 -12.03 6.92 -23.46
CA SER A 332 -12.12 5.65 -22.75
C SER A 332 -10.78 4.91 -22.79
N ARG A 333 -10.23 4.56 -21.62
CA ARG A 333 -9.05 3.68 -21.54
C ARG A 333 -9.33 2.27 -22.08
N SER A 334 -10.56 1.79 -21.91
CA SER A 334 -10.99 0.47 -22.39
C SER A 334 -11.29 0.45 -23.89
N PHE A 335 -11.56 1.63 -24.48
CA PHE A 335 -11.94 1.79 -25.88
C PHE A 335 -11.15 2.97 -26.47
N PRO A 336 -9.86 2.76 -26.80
CA PRO A 336 -9.01 3.83 -27.33
C PRO A 336 -9.68 4.56 -28.51
N GLY A 337 -9.59 5.89 -28.52
CA GLY A 337 -10.24 6.74 -29.53
C GLY A 337 -11.74 7.02 -29.29
N LEU A 338 -12.44 6.27 -28.43
CA LEU A 338 -13.84 6.54 -28.08
C LEU A 338 -13.96 7.57 -26.94
N LYS A 339 -14.37 8.78 -27.28
CA LYS A 339 -14.67 9.85 -26.32
C LYS A 339 -15.87 9.45 -25.45
N THR A 340 -15.75 9.63 -24.15
CA THR A 340 -16.77 9.27 -23.16
C THR A 340 -17.16 10.49 -22.33
N LEU A 341 -18.46 10.79 -22.30
CA LEU A 341 -19.06 11.81 -21.44
C LEU A 341 -19.66 11.11 -20.21
N TYR A 342 -19.08 11.37 -19.05
CA TYR A 342 -19.54 10.88 -17.76
C TYR A 342 -20.49 11.90 -17.12
N ASP A 343 -21.73 11.51 -16.90
CA ASP A 343 -22.71 12.26 -16.12
C ASP A 343 -22.75 11.66 -14.70
N ILE A 344 -22.15 12.36 -13.75
CA ILE A 344 -21.88 11.86 -12.40
C ILE A 344 -22.92 12.45 -11.45
N LEU A 345 -23.76 11.59 -10.87
CA LEU A 345 -24.67 11.93 -9.80
C LEU A 345 -24.03 11.61 -8.46
N GLU A 346 -23.92 12.61 -7.59
CA GLU A 346 -23.33 12.46 -6.27
C GLU A 346 -24.42 12.43 -5.20
N VAL A 347 -24.41 11.39 -4.37
CA VAL A 347 -25.43 11.14 -3.35
C VAL A 347 -24.75 10.98 -2.00
N ASN A 348 -25.28 11.66 -0.98
CA ASN A 348 -24.91 11.45 0.41
C ASN A 348 -25.91 10.50 1.07
N CYS A 349 -25.44 9.50 1.80
CA CYS A 349 -26.24 8.55 2.54
C CYS A 349 -25.79 8.56 4.00
N GLU A 350 -26.58 9.17 4.88
CA GLU A 350 -26.30 9.22 6.31
C GLU A 350 -26.98 8.03 7.02
N VAL A 351 -26.23 7.29 7.83
CA VAL A 351 -26.75 6.22 8.67
C VAL A 351 -27.42 6.84 9.90
N CYS A 352 -28.75 6.70 10.01
CA CYS A 352 -29.54 7.34 11.06
C CYS A 352 -29.22 6.83 12.47
N HIS A 353 -29.05 5.51 12.61
CA HIS A 353 -28.79 4.85 13.89
C HIS A 353 -27.56 3.94 13.78
N PRO A 354 -26.33 4.48 13.75
CA PRO A 354 -25.12 3.71 13.50
C PRO A 354 -24.78 2.71 14.61
N HIS A 355 -25.49 2.78 15.74
CA HIS A 355 -25.39 1.84 16.87
C HIS A 355 -26.26 0.59 16.73
N ASP A 356 -27.13 0.50 15.71
CA ASP A 356 -27.94 -0.68 15.47
C ASP A 356 -27.08 -1.87 14.98
N GLN A 357 -27.25 -3.04 15.60
CA GLN A 357 -26.51 -4.26 15.25
C GLN A 357 -26.75 -4.74 13.80
N ARG A 358 -27.86 -4.33 13.18
CA ARG A 358 -28.14 -4.59 11.76
C ARG A 358 -27.08 -4.01 10.83
N TRP A 359 -26.29 -3.02 11.29
CA TRP A 359 -25.19 -2.43 10.52
C TRP A 359 -23.85 -3.17 10.62
N SER A 360 -23.78 -4.29 11.36
CA SER A 360 -22.59 -5.13 11.46
C SER A 360 -22.07 -5.64 10.10
N VAL A 361 -22.96 -5.75 9.10
CA VAL A 361 -22.63 -6.10 7.70
C VAL A 361 -21.67 -5.10 7.05
N ILE A 362 -21.69 -3.84 7.47
CA ILE A 362 -20.74 -2.79 7.05
C ILE A 362 -19.80 -2.34 8.17
N GLY A 363 -19.58 -3.19 9.19
CA GLY A 363 -18.60 -2.93 10.24
C GLY A 363 -19.00 -1.91 11.31
N LEU A 364 -20.26 -1.46 11.35
CA LEU A 364 -20.77 -0.61 12.43
C LEU A 364 -21.35 -1.46 13.59
N PRO A 365 -21.39 -0.93 14.83
CA PRO A 365 -20.94 0.40 15.26
C PRO A 365 -19.43 0.56 15.45
N ALA A 366 -18.67 -0.54 15.44
CA ALA A 366 -17.25 -0.53 15.81
C ALA A 366 -16.33 0.20 14.80
N ALA A 367 -16.89 0.65 13.66
CA ALA A 367 -16.13 1.20 12.53
C ALA A 367 -15.10 0.21 11.97
N SER A 368 -15.34 -1.09 12.12
CA SER A 368 -14.42 -2.14 11.70
C SER A 368 -14.31 -2.20 10.17
N ASP A 369 -13.10 -2.47 9.68
CA ASP A 369 -12.90 -2.89 8.30
C ASP A 369 -13.70 -4.17 8.04
N PHE A 370 -14.24 -4.31 6.82
CA PHE A 370 -14.93 -5.51 6.39
C PHE A 370 -14.63 -5.85 4.94
N THR A 371 -14.89 -7.09 4.57
CA THR A 371 -14.67 -7.58 3.22
C THR A 371 -15.99 -8.02 2.61
N TYR A 372 -16.27 -7.55 1.41
CA TYR A 372 -17.43 -7.93 0.63
C TYR A 372 -16.99 -8.70 -0.62
N LEU A 373 -17.47 -9.93 -0.75
CA LEU A 373 -17.25 -10.78 -1.91
C LEU A 373 -18.47 -10.71 -2.82
N ARG A 374 -18.28 -10.29 -4.07
CA ARG A 374 -19.30 -10.43 -5.11
C ARG A 374 -18.87 -11.45 -6.15
N LYS A 375 -19.84 -12.20 -6.67
CA LYS A 375 -19.67 -13.08 -7.83
C LYS A 375 -20.32 -12.38 -9.02
N ASN A 376 -19.55 -12.14 -10.06
CA ASN A 376 -20.03 -11.60 -11.32
C ASN A 376 -20.05 -12.74 -12.34
N GLU A 377 -21.15 -12.93 -13.05
CA GLU A 377 -21.17 -13.78 -14.23
C GLU A 377 -20.90 -12.91 -15.46
N VAL A 378 -19.81 -13.20 -16.17
CA VAL A 378 -19.45 -12.53 -17.42
C VAL A 378 -19.17 -13.61 -18.45
N ALA A 379 -19.92 -13.61 -19.56
CA ALA A 379 -19.78 -14.59 -20.65
C ALA A 379 -19.76 -16.07 -20.18
N GLY A 380 -20.54 -16.43 -19.16
CA GLY A 380 -20.63 -17.79 -18.63
C GLY A 380 -19.52 -18.21 -17.65
N GLN A 381 -18.58 -17.31 -17.33
CA GLN A 381 -17.58 -17.51 -16.27
C GLN A 381 -17.96 -16.72 -15.01
N THR A 382 -17.82 -17.35 -13.84
CA THR A 382 -18.06 -16.70 -12.54
C THR A 382 -16.76 -16.07 -12.02
N GLU A 383 -16.64 -14.75 -12.11
CA GLU A 383 -15.54 -13.98 -11.55
C GLU A 383 -15.85 -13.54 -10.11
N ALA A 384 -15.00 -13.92 -9.15
CA ALA A 384 -15.06 -13.44 -7.78
C ALA A 384 -14.30 -12.11 -7.63
N VAL A 385 -14.96 -11.07 -7.13
CA VAL A 385 -14.33 -9.79 -6.77
C VAL A 385 -14.43 -9.58 -5.28
N VAL A 386 -13.28 -9.50 -4.61
CA VAL A 386 -13.17 -9.25 -3.18
C VAL A 386 -12.87 -7.77 -2.98
N THR A 387 -13.73 -7.06 -2.26
CA THR A 387 -13.54 -5.64 -1.95
C THR A 387 -13.43 -5.46 -0.44
N ARG A 388 -12.32 -4.91 0.04
CA ARG A 388 -12.16 -4.54 1.44
C ARG A 388 -12.55 -3.09 1.62
N TRP A 389 -13.42 -2.84 2.59
CA TRP A 389 -13.92 -1.53 2.96
C TRP A 389 -13.42 -1.16 4.35
N GLY A 390 -13.34 0.14 4.61
CA GLY A 390 -13.00 0.66 5.93
C GLY A 390 -13.61 2.04 6.16
N TRP A 391 -13.87 2.36 7.42
CA TRP A 391 -14.37 3.67 7.84
C TRP A 391 -13.20 4.61 8.07
N CYS A 392 -13.27 5.81 7.51
CA CYS A 392 -12.24 6.84 7.70
C CYS A 392 -12.86 8.10 8.29
N VAL A 393 -12.18 8.70 9.25
CA VAL A 393 -12.46 10.07 9.66
C VAL A 393 -11.93 10.99 8.57
N PRO A 394 -12.73 11.93 8.04
CA PRO A 394 -12.22 12.97 7.16
C PRO A 394 -11.20 13.82 7.95
N THR A 395 -9.90 13.60 7.73
CA THR A 395 -8.85 14.38 8.38
C THR A 395 -8.38 15.50 7.45
N GLY A 396 -8.88 16.73 7.64
CA GLY A 396 -8.39 17.95 6.98
C GLY A 396 -9.43 18.72 6.16
N GLU A 397 -9.17 20.01 5.93
CA GLU A 397 -10.01 20.95 5.16
C GLU A 397 -10.08 20.63 3.66
N ASN A 398 -9.25 19.70 3.14
CA ASN A 398 -9.39 19.18 1.77
C ASN A 398 -10.59 18.22 1.57
N TYR A 399 -11.37 17.97 2.63
CA TYR A 399 -12.70 17.37 2.54
C TYR A 399 -13.82 18.40 2.79
N VAL A 400 -13.62 19.67 2.42
CA VAL A 400 -14.76 20.43 1.87
C VAL A 400 -15.30 19.56 0.72
N LEU A 401 -16.62 19.42 0.62
CA LEU A 401 -17.31 18.73 -0.47
C LEU A 401 -17.11 19.45 -1.83
N GLN A 402 -15.90 19.90 -2.15
CA GLN A 402 -15.45 20.14 -3.52
C GLN A 402 -14.75 18.86 -3.98
N PRO A 403 -15.47 17.98 -4.69
CA PRO A 403 -14.99 16.65 -4.98
C PRO A 403 -13.92 16.70 -6.08
N PRO A 404 -12.78 16.01 -5.92
CA PRO A 404 -11.82 15.83 -7.01
C PRO A 404 -12.49 15.23 -8.25
N SER A 405 -12.02 15.60 -9.45
CA SER A 405 -12.48 15.04 -10.72
C SER A 405 -12.40 13.50 -10.68
N LEU A 406 -13.23 12.78 -11.44
CA LEU A 406 -13.08 11.33 -11.59
C LEU A 406 -11.68 10.97 -12.17
N PHE A 407 -10.99 11.97 -12.75
CA PHE A 407 -9.72 11.83 -13.46
C PHE A 407 -8.69 12.94 -13.18
N ASP A 408 -8.58 13.50 -11.98
CA ASP A 408 -7.58 14.56 -11.69
C ASP A 408 -6.16 14.16 -12.18
N LYS A 409 -5.77 14.72 -13.33
CA LYS A 409 -4.43 14.75 -13.89
C LYS A 409 -4.06 16.22 -13.99
N LYS A 410 -3.04 16.64 -13.24
CA LYS A 410 -2.41 17.95 -13.44
C LYS A 410 -1.48 17.84 -14.64
N GLU A 411 -1.85 18.46 -15.76
CA GLU A 411 -0.89 18.77 -16.82
C GLU A 411 0.00 19.93 -16.36
N SER A 412 1.31 19.71 -16.28
CA SER A 412 2.29 20.73 -15.92
C SER A 412 2.97 21.29 -17.17
N THR A 413 2.55 22.50 -17.56
CA THR A 413 3.37 23.34 -18.44
C THR A 413 4.41 24.08 -17.62
N GLY A 414 5.66 24.00 -18.06
CA GLY A 414 6.83 24.40 -17.29
C GLY A 414 6.97 25.90 -17.07
N THR A 415 7.01 26.25 -15.79
CA THR A 415 7.96 27.17 -15.14
C THR A 415 8.19 26.63 -13.73
N VAL A 416 9.27 27.01 -13.04
CA VAL A 416 9.55 26.56 -11.66
C VAL A 416 8.47 27.11 -10.72
N GLU A 417 7.35 26.43 -10.64
CA GLU A 417 6.26 26.71 -9.71
C GLU A 417 6.26 25.65 -8.61
N VAL A 418 6.18 26.11 -7.37
CA VAL A 418 5.82 25.29 -6.21
C VAL A 418 4.54 24.55 -6.55
N ASP A 419 4.53 23.21 -6.50
CA ASP A 419 3.27 22.47 -6.66
C ASP A 419 2.31 22.92 -5.56
N GLN A 420 1.02 23.05 -5.88
CA GLN A 420 -0.04 23.47 -4.96
C GLN A 420 -0.14 22.60 -3.69
N ASN A 421 0.58 21.48 -3.63
CA ASN A 421 0.63 20.54 -2.51
C ASN A 421 1.80 20.78 -1.53
N GLY A 422 2.59 21.86 -1.70
CA GLY A 422 3.70 22.18 -0.79
C GLY A 422 4.91 21.23 -0.93
N GLN A 423 5.16 20.75 -2.14
CA GLN A 423 6.31 19.91 -2.49
C GLN A 423 7.41 20.72 -3.18
N VAL A 424 8.65 20.29 -3.03
CA VAL A 424 9.78 20.78 -3.83
C VAL A 424 9.93 19.95 -5.11
N LEU A 425 10.63 20.46 -6.13
CA LEU A 425 10.84 19.71 -7.36
C LEU A 425 11.77 18.51 -7.10
N PRO A 426 11.34 17.26 -7.32
CA PRO A 426 12.23 16.10 -7.20
C PRO A 426 13.28 16.09 -8.31
N PRO A 427 14.44 15.44 -8.10
CA PRO A 427 15.43 15.27 -9.14
C PRO A 427 14.84 14.45 -10.29
N GLY A 428 15.19 14.81 -11.53
CA GLY A 428 14.76 14.07 -12.72
C GLY A 428 15.13 12.58 -12.64
N ILE A 429 14.26 11.72 -13.17
CA ILE A 429 14.38 10.25 -13.18
C ILE A 429 15.77 9.83 -13.66
N LEU A 430 16.38 8.88 -12.95
CA LEU A 430 17.69 8.32 -13.24
C LEU A 430 17.54 6.84 -13.66
N PRO A 431 17.40 6.56 -14.97
CA PRO A 431 17.24 5.20 -15.45
C PRO A 431 18.53 4.40 -15.29
N VAL A 432 18.44 3.21 -14.68
CA VAL A 432 19.58 2.32 -14.45
C VAL A 432 19.41 0.95 -15.11
N ARG A 433 20.53 0.35 -15.51
CA ARG A 433 20.64 -1.00 -16.10
C ARG A 433 21.56 -1.88 -15.25
N GLY A 434 21.33 -3.20 -15.26
CA GLY A 434 22.21 -4.22 -14.68
C GLY A 434 21.71 -4.84 -13.36
N SER A 435 22.49 -5.75 -12.79
CA SER A 435 22.19 -6.50 -11.56
C SER A 435 22.35 -5.63 -10.30
N ASN A 436 21.77 -6.12 -9.19
CA ASN A 436 21.65 -5.46 -7.88
C ASN A 436 22.94 -5.47 -7.02
N GLU A 437 24.02 -6.14 -7.42
CA GLU A 437 25.11 -6.49 -6.49
C GLU A 437 25.76 -5.31 -5.75
N LEU A 438 25.77 -4.09 -6.31
CA LEU A 438 25.89 -2.84 -5.54
C LEU A 438 25.51 -1.62 -6.39
N LEU A 439 24.20 -1.47 -6.66
CA LEU A 439 23.72 -0.42 -7.56
C LEU A 439 24.12 1.00 -7.12
N VAL A 440 24.14 1.26 -5.81
CA VAL A 440 24.55 2.54 -5.23
C VAL A 440 25.95 2.95 -5.70
N SER A 441 26.95 2.06 -5.61
CA SER A 441 28.31 2.36 -6.07
C SER A 441 28.38 2.70 -7.55
N ARG A 442 27.60 2.01 -8.38
CA ARG A 442 27.58 2.26 -9.82
C ARG A 442 26.95 3.62 -10.15
N VAL A 443 25.87 3.97 -9.47
CA VAL A 443 25.17 5.23 -9.68
C VAL A 443 25.98 6.43 -9.16
N MET A 444 26.74 6.21 -8.08
CA MET A 444 27.62 7.22 -7.48
C MET A 444 29.04 7.23 -8.08
N GLU A 445 29.35 6.37 -9.05
CA GLU A 445 30.68 6.32 -9.67
C GLU A 445 31.04 7.67 -10.31
N GLY A 446 32.19 8.23 -9.90
CA GLY A 446 32.67 9.54 -10.35
C GLY A 446 31.87 10.74 -9.81
N LYS A 447 30.88 10.51 -8.93
CA LYS A 447 30.19 11.60 -8.22
C LYS A 447 31.00 12.01 -7.01
N VAL A 448 31.01 13.30 -6.74
CA VAL A 448 31.72 13.91 -5.60
C VAL A 448 30.78 14.88 -4.90
N THR A 449 30.91 14.97 -3.59
CA THR A 449 30.24 15.97 -2.78
C THR A 449 30.83 17.35 -3.09
N ASP A 450 29.98 18.34 -3.37
CA ASP A 450 30.43 19.73 -3.40
C ASP A 450 30.60 20.21 -1.95
N TRP A 451 31.80 19.98 -1.41
CA TRP A 451 32.16 20.32 -0.04
C TRP A 451 32.10 21.82 0.25
N ALA A 452 32.25 22.68 -0.76
CA ALA A 452 32.14 24.12 -0.54
C ALA A 452 30.68 24.50 -0.26
N ARG A 453 29.73 23.98 -1.04
CA ARG A 453 28.29 24.14 -0.79
C ARG A 453 27.85 23.46 0.51
N ALA A 454 28.32 22.25 0.78
CA ALA A 454 27.99 21.52 2.01
C ALA A 454 28.44 22.29 3.27
N ARG A 455 29.68 22.81 3.27
CA ARG A 455 30.22 23.62 4.36
C ARG A 455 29.52 24.96 4.48
N ARG A 456 29.21 25.63 3.36
CA ARG A 456 28.41 26.85 3.37
C ARG A 456 27.04 26.61 4.02
N ALA A 457 26.36 25.51 3.69
CA ALA A 457 25.08 25.17 4.29
C ALA A 457 25.17 24.98 5.81
N ALA A 458 26.21 24.28 6.29
CA ALA A 458 26.42 24.10 7.72
C ALA A 458 26.85 25.38 8.45
N GLU A 459 27.73 26.20 7.85
CA GLU A 459 28.25 27.44 8.44
C GLU A 459 27.18 28.54 8.49
N MET A 460 26.45 28.74 7.39
CA MET A 460 25.48 29.82 7.23
C MET A 460 24.11 29.50 7.84
N ILE A 461 23.87 28.29 8.34
CA ILE A 461 22.55 27.83 8.81
C ILE A 461 21.90 28.77 9.83
N ARG A 462 22.70 29.45 10.66
CA ARG A 462 22.24 30.42 11.67
C ARG A 462 22.28 31.89 11.21
N SER A 463 22.72 32.17 9.98
CA SER A 463 22.81 33.53 9.45
C SER A 463 21.44 34.09 9.08
N ARG A 464 21.15 35.33 9.47
CA ARG A 464 19.85 35.98 9.19
C ARG A 464 19.54 36.08 7.70
N ASP A 465 20.56 36.28 6.87
CA ASP A 465 20.42 36.49 5.42
C ASP A 465 20.45 35.16 4.63
N TYR A 466 20.59 34.03 5.31
CA TYR A 466 20.57 32.71 4.71
C TYR A 466 19.21 32.06 4.91
N THR A 467 18.44 31.94 3.84
CA THR A 467 17.04 31.50 3.85
C THR A 467 16.89 29.99 3.69
N THR A 468 15.69 29.45 3.95
CA THR A 468 15.42 28.02 3.67
C THR A 468 15.62 27.68 2.19
N LYS A 469 15.39 28.64 1.29
CA LYS A 469 15.64 28.47 -0.15
C LYS A 469 17.13 28.34 -0.46
N ASP A 470 17.96 29.23 0.09
CA ASP A 470 19.42 29.16 -0.07
C ASP A 470 19.98 27.84 0.46
N PHE A 471 19.44 27.38 1.61
CA PHE A 471 19.77 26.10 2.20
C PHE A 471 19.38 24.92 1.31
N TYR A 472 18.16 24.91 0.78
CA TYR A 472 17.70 23.88 -0.15
C TYR A 472 18.60 23.81 -1.39
N GLU A 473 18.91 24.95 -2.00
CA GLU A 473 19.76 25.04 -3.18
C GLU A 473 21.18 24.54 -2.89
N ASP A 474 21.77 24.90 -1.75
CA ASP A 474 23.09 24.40 -1.36
C ASP A 474 23.08 22.89 -1.10
N VAL A 475 22.10 22.36 -0.37
CA VAL A 475 22.02 20.94 -0.01
C VAL A 475 21.80 20.05 -1.23
N VAL A 476 20.89 20.44 -2.14
CA VAL A 476 20.63 19.70 -3.39
C VAL A 476 21.83 19.72 -4.33
N ALA A 477 22.58 20.83 -4.37
CA ALA A 477 23.81 20.93 -5.14
C ALA A 477 24.98 20.18 -4.48
N ALA A 478 25.03 20.16 -3.15
CA ALA A 478 26.12 19.57 -2.37
C ALA A 478 26.16 18.05 -2.44
N PHE A 479 25.02 17.39 -2.25
CA PHE A 479 24.98 15.96 -1.98
C PHE A 479 24.46 15.15 -3.19
N PRO A 480 25.34 14.45 -3.92
CA PRO A 480 24.93 13.65 -5.08
C PRO A 480 23.97 12.50 -4.70
N GLU A 481 23.98 12.04 -3.45
CA GLU A 481 23.15 10.93 -2.97
C GLU A 481 21.65 11.25 -3.02
N LEU A 482 21.23 12.52 -3.01
CA LEU A 482 19.83 12.90 -3.19
C LEU A 482 19.27 12.45 -4.56
N ARG A 483 20.15 12.20 -5.55
CA ARG A 483 19.76 11.63 -6.85
C ARG A 483 19.35 10.16 -6.77
N LEU A 484 19.72 9.45 -5.71
CA LEU A 484 19.40 8.03 -5.53
C LEU A 484 17.90 7.79 -5.38
N TYR A 485 17.16 8.75 -4.83
CA TYR A 485 15.70 8.70 -4.74
C TYR A 485 14.98 8.69 -6.10
N SER A 486 15.67 9.06 -7.18
CA SER A 486 15.12 9.11 -8.55
C SER A 486 15.50 7.89 -9.39
N VAL A 487 16.19 6.89 -8.83
CA VAL A 487 16.72 5.74 -9.57
C VAL A 487 15.59 4.80 -9.99
N VAL A 488 15.44 4.50 -11.28
CA VAL A 488 14.35 3.64 -11.82
C VAL A 488 14.92 2.56 -12.73
N ARG A 489 14.38 1.32 -12.72
CA ARG A 489 14.82 0.28 -13.66
C ARG A 489 14.33 0.60 -15.07
N VAL A 490 15.22 0.53 -16.05
CA VAL A 490 14.87 0.77 -17.48
C VAL A 490 13.74 -0.15 -17.98
N SER A 491 13.59 -1.35 -17.41
CA SER A 491 12.48 -2.25 -17.73
C SER A 491 11.11 -1.71 -17.35
N GLU A 492 11.04 -0.81 -16.36
CA GLU A 492 9.81 -0.21 -15.84
C GLU A 492 9.41 1.04 -16.65
N VAL A 493 10.34 1.70 -17.36
CA VAL A 493 10.11 2.97 -18.10
C VAL A 493 9.31 2.77 -19.41
N ARG A 494 8.54 1.69 -19.55
CA ARG A 494 7.76 1.42 -20.77
C ARG A 494 6.41 2.14 -20.69
N HIS A 495 6.21 3.08 -21.62
CA HIS A 495 5.04 3.93 -21.89
C HIS A 495 5.03 5.31 -21.20
N HIS A 496 4.53 6.31 -21.94
CA HIS A 496 4.45 7.75 -21.63
C HIS A 496 3.59 8.12 -20.39
N ASP A 497 3.37 7.22 -19.43
CA ASP A 497 2.75 7.58 -18.17
C ASP A 497 3.82 8.10 -17.20
N HIS A 498 3.76 9.39 -16.91
CA HIS A 498 4.62 10.08 -15.93
C HIS A 498 4.45 9.57 -14.47
N ASN A 499 3.59 8.58 -14.22
CA ASN A 499 3.35 7.98 -12.91
C ASN A 499 3.97 6.58 -12.80
N LEU A 500 5.30 6.49 -12.94
CA LEU A 500 6.02 5.27 -12.64
C LEU A 500 6.08 5.08 -11.12
N VAL A 501 5.21 4.22 -10.57
CA VAL A 501 5.18 3.92 -9.14
C VAL A 501 6.35 3.00 -8.81
N MET A 502 7.40 3.58 -8.22
CA MET A 502 8.45 2.82 -7.56
C MET A 502 7.90 2.13 -6.31
N SER A 503 8.17 0.83 -6.16
CA SER A 503 7.86 0.11 -4.91
C SER A 503 9.01 0.30 -3.93
N THR A 504 8.79 1.05 -2.85
CA THR A 504 9.58 0.94 -1.62
C THR A 504 8.96 -0.12 -0.71
N SER A 505 9.72 -0.65 0.26
CA SER A 505 9.19 -1.55 1.30
C SER A 505 7.98 -1.01 2.09
N ALA A 506 7.73 0.30 2.03
CA ALA A 506 6.60 0.98 2.68
C ALA A 506 5.46 1.35 1.70
N ASN A 507 5.48 0.85 0.46
CA ASN A 507 4.52 1.17 -0.61
C ASN A 507 4.49 2.67 -0.99
N ARG A 508 5.62 3.38 -0.87
CA ARG A 508 5.79 4.79 -1.23
C ARG A 508 6.69 4.93 -2.45
N SER A 509 6.55 6.01 -3.23
CA SER A 509 7.43 6.27 -4.37
C SER A 509 8.79 6.82 -3.91
N GLY A 510 9.82 6.70 -4.76
CA GLY A 510 11.12 7.34 -4.51
C GLY A 510 11.01 8.86 -4.41
N ALA A 511 10.08 9.47 -5.17
CA ALA A 511 9.78 10.90 -5.07
C ALA A 511 9.20 11.27 -3.69
N ASP A 512 8.33 10.45 -3.10
CA ASP A 512 7.80 10.69 -1.75
C ASP A 512 8.92 10.62 -0.70
N GLU A 513 9.81 9.63 -0.80
CA GLU A 513 10.96 9.52 0.12
C GLU A 513 11.94 10.68 -0.04
N PHE A 514 12.13 11.20 -1.27
CA PHE A 514 12.85 12.45 -1.49
C PHE A 514 12.19 13.64 -0.77
N GLN A 515 10.87 13.82 -0.92
CA GLN A 515 10.17 14.92 -0.23
C GLN A 515 10.32 14.84 1.29
N ARG A 516 10.21 13.63 1.85
CA ARG A 516 10.37 13.40 3.29
C ARG A 516 11.79 13.70 3.78
N THR A 517 12.78 13.27 3.00
CA THR A 517 14.19 13.57 3.27
C THR A 517 14.45 15.08 3.28
N ILE A 518 13.89 15.82 2.32
CA ILE A 518 13.97 17.28 2.31
C ILE A 518 13.22 17.89 3.51
N GLY A 519 12.09 17.32 3.91
CA GLY A 519 11.36 17.73 5.12
C GLY A 519 12.19 17.56 6.39
N ALA A 520 12.94 16.45 6.51
CA ALA A 520 13.86 16.21 7.61
C ALA A 520 15.04 17.20 7.60
N LEU A 521 15.61 17.49 6.43
CA LEU A 521 16.65 18.52 6.26
C LEU A 521 16.14 19.92 6.65
N PHE A 522 14.92 20.29 6.26
CA PHE A 522 14.29 21.56 6.67
C PHE A 522 14.03 21.60 8.17
N CYS A 523 13.64 20.47 8.79
CA CYS A 523 13.53 20.37 10.23
C CYS A 523 14.86 20.74 10.92
N ILE A 524 16.00 20.19 10.47
CA ILE A 524 17.32 20.56 11.00
C ILE A 524 17.60 22.06 10.81
N PHE A 525 17.36 22.60 9.62
CA PHE A 525 17.52 24.03 9.34
C PHE A 525 16.72 24.91 10.30
N TRP A 526 15.43 24.61 10.48
CA TRP A 526 14.54 25.37 11.35
C TRP A 526 14.89 25.22 12.84
N LEU A 527 15.26 24.03 13.30
CA LEU A 527 15.67 23.80 14.70
C LEU A 527 16.99 24.50 15.04
N MET A 528 17.92 24.60 14.10
CA MET A 528 19.15 25.39 14.27
C MET A 528 18.88 26.90 14.36
N ARG A 529 17.68 27.35 13.98
CA ARG A 529 17.28 28.76 13.88
C ARG A 529 16.13 29.14 14.81
N GLN A 530 15.96 28.45 15.92
CA GLN A 530 14.89 28.76 16.88
C GLN A 530 14.90 30.21 17.40
N HIS A 531 16.08 30.83 17.48
CA HIS A 531 16.27 32.22 17.88
C HIS A 531 15.91 33.25 16.78
N LEU A 532 15.58 32.79 15.58
CA LEU A 532 15.17 33.58 14.42
C LEU A 532 13.75 33.16 14.01
N ASP A 533 13.57 32.79 12.74
CA ASP A 533 12.32 32.38 12.11
C ASP A 533 12.03 30.88 12.22
N GLY A 534 12.98 30.09 12.72
CA GLY A 534 12.92 28.63 12.68
C GLY A 534 11.69 28.03 13.36
N ARG A 535 11.28 28.54 14.53
CA ARG A 535 10.07 28.05 15.22
C ARG A 535 8.80 28.26 14.39
N GLU A 536 8.73 29.39 13.70
CA GLU A 536 7.57 29.72 12.88
C GLU A 536 7.57 28.88 11.60
N CYS A 537 8.68 28.79 10.88
CA CYS A 537 8.78 27.96 9.68
C CYS A 537 8.54 26.47 9.99
N PHE A 538 9.01 25.96 11.14
CA PHE A 538 8.69 24.62 11.61
C PHE A 538 7.18 24.39 11.77
N CYS A 539 6.46 25.36 12.33
CA CYS A 539 5.04 25.23 12.63
C CYS A 539 4.13 25.50 11.44
N PHE A 540 4.46 26.50 10.62
CA PHE A 540 3.60 27.05 9.59
C PHE A 540 4.05 26.72 8.17
N GLY A 541 5.31 26.33 7.99
CA GLY A 541 5.90 26.10 6.68
C GLY A 541 6.24 27.40 5.95
N LEU A 542 6.31 27.28 4.63
CA LEU A 542 6.69 28.29 3.68
C LEU A 542 5.59 28.45 2.62
N ASP A 543 5.43 29.67 2.11
CA ASP A 543 4.54 29.97 1.00
C ASP A 543 5.24 29.72 -0.36
N SER A 544 4.54 30.04 -1.45
CA SER A 544 5.08 29.89 -2.81
C SER A 544 6.29 30.77 -3.09
N GLU A 545 6.52 31.81 -2.28
CA GLU A 545 7.68 32.71 -2.36
C GLU A 545 8.81 32.29 -1.43
N TRP A 546 8.72 31.10 -0.81
CA TRP A 546 9.67 30.59 0.18
C TRP A 546 9.77 31.46 1.45
N LYS A 547 8.72 32.23 1.75
CA LYS A 547 8.61 33.02 2.97
C LYS A 547 7.77 32.28 3.99
N ASN A 548 7.95 32.60 5.27
CA ASN A 548 7.18 32.05 6.37
C ASN A 548 5.66 32.19 6.14
N ALA A 549 4.95 31.06 6.10
CA ALA A 549 3.54 31.00 5.74
C ALA A 549 2.57 31.38 6.87
N LYS A 550 3.04 31.77 8.06
CA LYS A 550 2.18 32.10 9.21
C LYS A 550 1.12 33.17 8.89
N GLU A 551 1.54 34.25 8.25
CA GLU A 551 0.63 35.34 7.87
C GLU A 551 -0.29 34.98 6.73
N PHE A 552 0.24 34.25 5.73
CA PHE A 552 -0.56 33.71 4.63
C PHE A 552 -1.67 32.80 5.16
N LEU A 553 -1.36 31.84 6.04
CA LEU A 553 -2.34 30.94 6.65
C LEU A 553 -3.37 31.69 7.50
N ARG A 554 -2.95 32.71 8.25
CA ARG A 554 -3.84 33.56 9.05
C ARG A 554 -4.89 34.28 8.21
N GLN A 555 -4.50 34.70 7.01
CA GLN A 555 -5.33 35.50 6.11
C GLN A 555 -6.11 34.66 5.09
N THR A 556 -5.77 33.37 4.93
CA THR A 556 -6.44 32.47 3.98
C THR A 556 -7.81 32.06 4.52
N PRO A 557 -8.93 32.45 3.88
CA PRO A 557 -10.27 32.11 4.35
C PRO A 557 -10.48 30.60 4.40
N GLY A 558 -11.06 30.11 5.50
CA GLY A 558 -11.40 28.69 5.66
C GLY A 558 -10.26 27.83 6.21
N ARG A 559 -9.10 28.41 6.57
CA ARG A 559 -7.96 27.73 7.23
C ARG A 559 -7.77 28.09 8.69
N GLU A 560 -8.77 28.70 9.33
CA GLU A 560 -8.67 29.20 10.70
C GLU A 560 -8.46 28.05 11.70
N ALA A 561 -9.10 26.90 11.49
CA ALA A 561 -8.95 25.74 12.37
C ALA A 561 -7.54 25.15 12.28
N GLU A 562 -6.98 25.06 11.08
CA GLU A 562 -5.58 24.68 10.88
C GLU A 562 -4.61 25.67 11.54
N TYR A 563 -4.77 26.96 11.27
CA TYR A 563 -3.95 28.03 11.86
C TYR A 563 -3.93 27.93 13.39
N ASN A 564 -5.10 27.77 14.01
CA ASN A 564 -5.24 27.66 15.46
C ASN A 564 -4.53 26.43 16.03
N ARG A 565 -4.55 25.29 15.33
CA ARG A 565 -3.80 24.09 15.74
C ARG A 565 -2.29 24.32 15.67
N ARG A 566 -1.80 24.91 14.56
CA ARG A 566 -0.38 25.26 14.39
C ARG A 566 0.08 26.27 15.44
N MET A 567 -0.73 27.28 15.72
CA MET A 567 -0.47 28.26 16.77
C MET A 567 -0.42 27.62 18.16
N ASN A 568 -1.37 26.74 18.47
CA ASN A 568 -1.36 26.03 19.75
C ASN A 568 -0.09 25.19 19.94
N PHE A 569 0.43 24.55 18.88
CA PHE A 569 1.73 23.88 18.93
C PHE A 569 2.87 24.89 19.13
N TYR A 570 2.90 25.97 18.33
CA TYR A 570 3.91 27.03 18.41
C TYR A 570 4.04 27.61 19.83
N GLU A 571 2.93 27.84 20.53
CA GLU A 571 2.92 28.41 21.87
C GLU A 571 3.28 27.39 22.97
N LYS A 572 2.85 26.13 22.82
CA LYS A 572 2.91 25.13 23.91
C LYS A 572 4.03 24.11 23.76
N ALA A 573 4.68 24.01 22.61
CA ALA A 573 5.81 23.12 22.44
C ALA A 573 6.97 23.52 23.37
N ASN A 574 7.65 22.52 23.94
CA ASN A 574 8.80 22.75 24.80
C ASN A 574 10.06 23.01 23.96
N TRP A 575 10.09 24.19 23.32
CA TRP A 575 11.18 24.62 22.45
C TRP A 575 12.54 24.59 23.14
N LYS A 576 12.57 24.90 24.45
CA LYS A 576 13.79 24.86 25.24
C LYS A 576 14.35 23.44 25.34
N ALA A 577 13.53 22.43 25.61
CA ALA A 577 14.00 21.05 25.65
C ALA A 577 14.48 20.56 24.28
N ILE A 578 13.86 21.02 23.19
CA ILE A 578 14.34 20.73 21.82
C ILE A 578 15.70 21.40 21.58
N GLU A 579 15.89 22.64 22.02
CA GLU A 579 17.19 23.33 21.95
C GLU A 579 18.26 22.63 22.80
N GLU A 580 17.93 22.21 24.03
CA GLU A 580 18.81 21.42 24.91
C GLU A 580 19.21 20.09 24.26
N LEU A 581 18.32 19.45 23.49
CA LEU A 581 18.66 18.28 22.69
C LEU A 581 19.68 18.60 21.59
N MET A 582 19.52 19.72 20.88
CA MET A 582 20.49 20.15 19.86
C MET A 582 21.85 20.49 20.47
N VAL A 583 21.88 21.09 21.67
CA VAL A 583 23.11 21.32 22.44
C VAL A 583 23.73 20.00 22.88
N GLY A 584 22.93 19.07 23.42
CA GLY A 584 23.40 17.74 23.83
C GLY A 584 23.97 16.93 22.65
N ALA A 585 23.43 17.10 21.44
CA ALA A 585 23.95 16.47 20.22
C ALA A 585 25.27 17.07 19.72
N GLY A 586 25.72 18.17 20.33
CA GLY A 586 26.87 18.96 19.92
C GLY A 586 26.63 19.81 18.68
N LEU A 587 25.37 19.99 18.25
CA LEU A 587 25.05 20.83 17.09
C LEU A 587 25.06 22.30 17.50
N LEU A 588 24.43 22.65 18.61
CA LEU A 588 24.41 24.00 19.17
C LEU A 588 25.39 24.15 20.34
N THR A 589 25.87 25.37 20.55
CA THR A 589 26.62 25.79 21.74
C THR A 589 25.95 27.01 22.35
N GLU A 590 26.39 27.45 23.53
CA GLU A 590 25.80 28.62 24.21
C GLU A 590 25.82 29.89 23.34
N THR A 591 26.83 30.04 22.48
CA THR A 591 27.04 31.24 21.67
C THR A 591 26.99 31.00 20.16
N GLY A 592 26.79 29.76 19.69
CA GLY A 592 26.90 29.42 18.27
C GLY A 592 26.52 27.98 17.96
N HIS A 593 27.26 27.37 17.04
CA HIS A 593 27.07 25.99 16.61
C HIS A 593 28.38 25.36 16.14
N ASP A 594 28.44 24.03 16.13
CA ASP A 594 29.57 23.28 15.59
C ASP A 594 29.32 22.96 14.11
N ILE A 595 30.18 23.48 13.23
CA ILE A 595 30.01 23.37 11.77
C ILE A 595 30.18 21.91 11.32
N GLU A 596 31.17 21.19 11.85
CA GLU A 596 31.46 19.81 11.44
C GLU A 596 30.38 18.85 11.92
N ARG A 597 29.87 19.03 13.15
CA ARG A 597 28.77 18.25 13.69
C ARG A 597 27.48 18.51 12.93
N THR A 598 27.23 19.77 12.57
CA THR A 598 26.09 20.15 11.73
C THR A 598 26.19 19.51 10.35
N LEU A 599 27.36 19.57 9.72
CA LEU A 599 27.63 18.94 8.43
C LEU A 599 27.39 17.42 8.49
N ALA A 600 27.85 16.74 9.54
CA ALA A 600 27.59 15.32 9.74
C ALA A 600 26.08 15.00 9.84
N MET A 601 25.30 15.84 10.53
CA MET A 601 23.84 15.68 10.59
C MET A 601 23.19 15.87 9.22
N LEU A 602 23.65 16.83 8.40
CA LEU A 602 23.13 17.03 7.04
C LEU A 602 23.45 15.84 6.12
N VAL A 603 24.66 15.28 6.22
CA VAL A 603 25.04 14.05 5.50
C VAL A 603 24.16 12.88 5.93
N LEU A 604 23.97 12.70 7.24
CA LEU A 604 23.11 11.67 7.79
C LEU A 604 21.67 11.75 7.25
N MET A 605 21.04 12.92 7.35
CA MET A 605 19.69 13.16 6.84
C MET A 605 19.59 12.83 5.35
N THR A 606 20.62 13.16 4.56
CA THR A 606 20.63 12.90 3.13
C THR A 606 20.61 11.40 2.80
N ILE A 607 21.35 10.58 3.55
CA ILE A 607 21.57 9.17 3.22
C ILE A 607 20.67 8.20 3.98
N HIS A 608 20.10 8.56 5.14
CA HIS A 608 19.47 7.61 6.08
C HIS A 608 18.38 6.73 5.43
N ASP A 609 17.61 7.30 4.50
CA ASP A 609 16.42 6.66 3.93
C ASP A 609 16.60 6.12 2.51
N ILE A 610 17.78 6.25 1.90
CA ILE A 610 18.00 5.79 0.51
C ILE A 610 17.75 4.28 0.36
N MET A 611 17.96 3.50 1.43
CA MET A 611 17.76 2.04 1.41
C MET A 611 16.29 1.61 1.58
N LYS A 612 15.36 2.55 1.74
CA LYS A 612 13.92 2.26 1.63
C LYS A 612 13.52 1.92 0.19
N LEU A 613 14.32 2.34 -0.80
CA LEU A 613 14.19 1.93 -2.19
C LEU A 613 14.76 0.51 -2.35
N ASP A 614 13.88 -0.47 -2.57
CA ASP A 614 14.25 -1.88 -2.68
C ASP A 614 15.33 -2.14 -3.75
N ILE A 615 15.35 -1.31 -4.81
CA ILE A 615 16.34 -1.40 -5.89
C ILE A 615 17.78 -1.09 -5.43
N LEU A 616 17.95 -0.30 -4.37
CA LEU A 616 19.26 0.13 -3.88
C LEU A 616 19.84 -0.83 -2.82
N ARG A 617 19.05 -1.77 -2.31
CA ARG A 617 19.48 -2.70 -1.27
C ARG A 617 20.56 -3.65 -1.79
N PRO A 618 21.73 -3.72 -1.11
CA PRO A 618 22.84 -4.55 -1.56
C PRO A 618 22.63 -6.03 -1.22
N SER A 619 23.40 -6.88 -1.90
CA SER A 619 23.63 -8.25 -1.47
C SER A 619 24.92 -8.33 -0.65
N VAL A 620 24.96 -9.24 0.33
CA VAL A 620 26.18 -9.50 1.11
C VAL A 620 27.22 -10.16 0.21
N LEU A 621 28.42 -9.57 0.09
CA LEU A 621 29.43 -10.02 -0.88
C LEU A 621 30.38 -11.10 -0.36
N MET A 622 30.80 -11.04 0.92
CA MET A 622 31.90 -11.88 1.42
C MET A 622 31.64 -12.58 2.74
N ALA A 623 31.49 -11.83 3.84
CA ALA A 623 31.32 -12.35 5.18
C ALA A 623 29.88 -12.14 5.65
N GLU A 624 29.40 -13.02 6.53
CA GLU A 624 28.09 -12.84 7.15
C GLU A 624 27.98 -11.46 7.81
N PHE A 625 26.87 -10.78 7.58
CA PHE A 625 26.60 -9.45 8.11
C PHE A 625 25.25 -9.43 8.81
N CYS A 626 25.23 -9.20 10.12
CA CYS A 626 24.00 -9.12 10.92
C CYS A 626 23.02 -10.31 10.69
N GLY A 627 23.52 -11.52 10.46
CA GLY A 627 22.72 -12.72 10.21
C GLY A 627 22.44 -13.03 8.73
N TYR A 628 22.83 -12.16 7.81
CA TYR A 628 22.70 -12.36 6.36
C TYR A 628 23.97 -13.00 5.79
N LYS A 629 23.81 -14.09 5.03
CA LYS A 629 24.92 -14.85 4.44
C LYS A 629 25.38 -14.25 3.11
N PRO A 630 26.60 -14.55 2.64
CA PRO A 630 27.06 -14.13 1.32
C PRO A 630 26.08 -14.58 0.22
N GLY A 631 25.69 -13.63 -0.64
CA GLY A 631 24.66 -13.78 -1.67
C GLY A 631 23.26 -13.31 -1.24
N ASP A 632 22.96 -13.24 0.06
CA ASP A 632 21.65 -12.80 0.53
C ASP A 632 21.44 -11.30 0.25
N VAL A 633 20.26 -10.95 -0.27
CA VAL A 633 19.81 -9.55 -0.34
C VAL A 633 19.41 -9.10 1.06
N ILE A 634 19.96 -7.99 1.52
CA ILE A 634 19.61 -7.44 2.82
C ILE A 634 18.22 -6.81 2.70
N GLY A 635 17.21 -7.45 3.30
CA GLY A 635 15.82 -7.00 3.19
C GLY A 635 15.47 -5.82 4.11
N ASP A 636 16.19 -5.68 5.23
CA ASP A 636 16.01 -4.59 6.18
C ASP A 636 16.81 -3.35 5.73
N HIS A 637 16.16 -2.18 5.67
CA HIS A 637 16.77 -0.97 5.12
C HIS A 637 17.86 -0.36 6.03
N ASP A 638 17.70 -0.45 7.35
CA ASP A 638 18.68 0.06 8.30
C ASP A 638 19.94 -0.81 8.28
N ILE A 639 19.77 -2.14 8.21
CA ILE A 639 20.88 -3.07 8.05
C ILE A 639 21.54 -2.90 6.67
N ALA A 640 20.76 -2.66 5.62
CA ALA A 640 21.29 -2.43 4.27
C ALA A 640 22.17 -1.16 4.22
N LEU A 641 21.74 -0.08 4.88
CA LEU A 641 22.54 1.13 4.96
C LEU A 641 23.79 0.91 5.82
N SER A 642 23.64 0.26 6.97
CA SER A 642 24.78 -0.11 7.84
C SER A 642 25.84 -0.92 7.09
N TYR A 643 25.41 -1.86 6.24
CA TYR A 643 26.32 -2.63 5.39
C TYR A 643 27.12 -1.73 4.45
N VAL A 644 26.48 -0.74 3.80
CA VAL A 644 27.17 0.21 2.93
C VAL A 644 28.13 1.09 3.73
N LEU A 645 27.71 1.62 4.89
CA LEU A 645 28.56 2.47 5.74
C LEU A 645 29.80 1.75 6.30
N GLU A 646 29.73 0.44 6.52
CA GLU A 646 30.84 -0.38 7.04
C GLU A 646 31.71 -0.95 5.92
N ARG A 647 31.11 -1.50 4.86
CA ARG A 647 31.81 -2.31 3.85
C ARG A 647 32.12 -1.56 2.57
N CYS A 648 31.35 -0.53 2.24
CA CYS A 648 31.49 0.22 1.00
C CYS A 648 31.29 1.72 1.23
N PRO A 649 32.01 2.36 2.19
CA PRO A 649 31.78 3.76 2.53
C PRO A 649 31.95 4.70 1.33
N GLU A 650 32.89 4.39 0.43
CA GLU A 650 33.16 5.12 -0.82
C GLU A 650 31.97 5.14 -1.80
N ALA A 651 30.97 4.27 -1.61
CA ALA A 651 29.73 4.30 -2.38
C ALA A 651 28.85 5.52 -2.06
N LEU A 652 29.11 6.19 -0.93
CA LEU A 652 28.40 7.39 -0.46
C LEU A 652 29.43 8.51 -0.25
N PRO A 653 29.75 9.30 -1.31
CA PRO A 653 30.84 10.30 -1.28
C PRO A 653 30.76 11.30 -0.12
N SER A 654 29.56 11.70 0.29
CA SER A 654 29.35 12.63 1.39
C SER A 654 29.68 12.01 2.75
N PHE A 655 29.40 10.73 2.94
CA PHE A 655 29.80 10.00 4.15
C PHE A 655 31.30 9.71 4.16
N ALA A 656 31.85 9.22 3.05
CA ALA A 656 33.26 8.86 2.93
C ALA A 656 34.21 10.04 3.21
N GLY A 657 33.85 11.24 2.77
CA GLY A 657 34.70 12.43 2.98
C GLY A 657 34.54 13.12 4.34
N LEU A 658 33.69 12.62 5.25
CA LEU A 658 33.63 13.11 6.63
C LEU A 658 34.86 12.68 7.43
N LEU A 659 35.18 13.43 8.48
CA LEU A 659 36.17 13.03 9.47
C LEU A 659 35.77 11.68 10.12
N PRO A 660 36.73 10.78 10.42
CA PRO A 660 36.42 9.44 10.96
C PRO A 660 35.53 9.46 12.21
N GLU A 661 35.69 10.45 13.08
CA GLU A 661 34.88 10.57 14.29
C GLU A 661 33.41 10.86 13.99
N LEU A 662 33.13 11.65 12.94
CA LEU A 662 31.77 11.98 12.51
C LEU A 662 31.12 10.81 11.77
N GLN A 663 31.91 10.07 10.98
CA GLN A 663 31.47 8.81 10.38
C GLN A 663 31.01 7.84 11.46
N GLU A 664 31.73 7.77 12.58
CA GLU A 664 31.41 6.87 13.69
C GLU A 664 30.13 7.28 14.44
N SER A 665 29.86 8.59 14.56
CA SER A 665 28.58 9.08 15.06
C SER A 665 27.42 8.74 14.11
N ILE A 666 27.64 8.80 12.79
CA ILE A 666 26.63 8.35 11.81
C ILE A 666 26.40 6.84 11.91
N ARG A 667 27.46 6.02 11.95
CA ARG A 667 27.32 4.56 12.12
C ARG A 667 26.54 4.22 13.38
N PHE A 668 26.78 4.93 14.48
CA PHE A 668 26.04 4.76 15.73
C PHE A 668 24.52 4.88 15.55
N THR A 669 24.08 5.89 14.80
CA THR A 669 22.65 6.13 14.58
C THR A 669 21.94 5.00 13.84
N HIS A 670 22.71 4.19 13.09
CA HIS A 670 22.22 3.07 12.29
C HIS A 670 22.58 1.70 12.89
N CYS A 671 23.26 1.67 14.04
CA CYS A 671 23.46 0.43 14.79
C CYS A 671 22.11 -0.16 15.20
N LYS A 672 22.03 -1.48 15.32
CA LYS A 672 20.85 -2.16 15.84
C LYS A 672 20.73 -1.91 17.34
N LEU A 673 20.10 -0.79 17.70
CA LEU A 673 19.91 -0.37 19.10
C LEU A 673 18.78 -1.16 19.78
N ASP A 674 17.88 -1.79 19.01
CA ASP A 674 16.63 -2.44 19.45
C ASP A 674 15.81 -1.57 20.42
N TYR A 675 15.96 -0.24 20.31
CA TYR A 675 15.33 0.72 21.21
C TYR A 675 13.98 1.17 20.63
N ASN A 676 12.91 0.92 21.39
CA ASN A 676 11.58 1.43 21.07
C ASN A 676 11.18 2.50 22.08
N MET A 677 11.13 3.74 21.60
CA MET A 677 10.78 4.88 22.41
C MET A 677 9.33 4.83 22.94
N GLY A 678 8.39 4.31 22.14
CA GLY A 678 7.00 4.15 22.56
C GLY A 678 6.87 3.21 23.76
N TRP A 679 7.64 2.13 23.76
CA TRP A 679 7.72 1.22 24.90
C TRP A 679 8.22 1.89 26.18
N LEU A 680 9.17 2.83 26.09
CA LEU A 680 9.61 3.61 27.25
C LEU A 680 8.52 4.56 27.72
N VAL A 681 7.98 5.38 26.82
CA VAL A 681 7.03 6.46 27.17
C VAL A 681 5.74 5.92 27.77
N GLN A 682 5.30 4.75 27.33
CA GLN A 682 4.13 4.06 27.87
C GLN A 682 4.47 3.06 28.98
N ALA A 683 5.75 2.96 29.34
CA ALA A 683 6.30 1.99 30.30
C ALA A 683 5.88 0.53 29.99
N GLU A 684 5.71 0.21 28.71
CA GLU A 684 5.23 -1.06 28.21
C GLU A 684 6.25 -2.18 28.35
N ALA A 685 7.51 -1.89 28.06
CA ALA A 685 8.60 -2.86 28.13
C ALA A 685 9.41 -2.76 29.43
N HIS A 686 10.02 -3.89 29.78
CA HIS A 686 10.95 -3.98 30.90
C HIS A 686 12.35 -3.51 30.47
N PRO A 687 13.25 -3.18 31.42
CA PRO A 687 14.59 -2.62 31.14
C PRO A 687 15.40 -3.42 30.11
N GLY A 688 15.43 -4.75 30.24
CA GLY A 688 16.22 -5.61 29.34
C GLY A 688 15.79 -5.55 27.87
N ALA A 689 14.50 -5.40 27.60
CA ALA A 689 13.97 -5.26 26.24
C ALA A 689 14.15 -3.85 25.69
N LEU A 690 14.13 -2.83 26.56
CA LEU A 690 14.31 -1.43 26.17
C LEU A 690 15.76 -1.09 25.87
N PHE A 691 16.65 -1.45 26.78
CA PHE A 691 17.92 -0.74 26.90
C PHE A 691 19.15 -1.62 26.70
N ARG A 692 19.04 -2.95 26.72
CA ARG A 692 20.25 -3.79 26.76
C ARG A 692 21.10 -3.67 25.50
N ALA A 693 20.49 -3.80 24.33
CA ALA A 693 21.21 -3.67 23.06
C ALA A 693 21.79 -2.25 22.92
N PHE A 694 20.98 -1.23 23.19
CA PHE A 694 21.41 0.17 23.20
C PHE A 694 22.59 0.41 24.15
N ARG A 695 22.50 -0.05 25.40
CA ARG A 695 23.54 0.10 26.41
C ARG A 695 24.83 -0.60 26.02
N ARG A 696 24.75 -1.78 25.40
CA ARG A 696 25.93 -2.50 24.90
C ARG A 696 26.71 -1.64 23.90
N VAL A 697 26.02 -1.06 22.92
CA VAL A 697 26.63 -0.18 21.92
C VAL A 697 27.24 1.07 22.58
N ILE A 698 26.59 1.64 23.59
CA ILE A 698 27.11 2.77 24.37
C ILE A 698 28.41 2.41 25.11
N LEU A 699 28.47 1.24 25.76
CA LEU A 699 29.60 0.81 26.58
C LEU A 699 30.82 0.37 25.78
N GLU A 700 30.63 -0.04 24.52
CA GLU A 700 31.72 -0.35 23.60
C GLU A 700 32.51 0.90 23.17
N ARG A 701 32.02 2.10 23.51
CA ARG A 701 32.62 3.39 23.15
C ARG A 701 33.21 4.14 24.37
N PRO A 702 34.17 5.06 24.14
CA PRO A 702 34.66 5.95 25.20
C PRO A 702 33.52 6.78 25.82
N GLN A 703 33.46 6.83 27.16
CA GLN A 703 32.32 7.41 27.91
C GLN A 703 32.01 8.86 27.53
N GLU A 704 33.02 9.71 27.34
CA GLU A 704 32.85 11.14 27.01
C GLU A 704 32.15 11.37 25.67
N LYS A 705 32.29 10.46 24.69
CA LYS A 705 31.65 10.58 23.36
C LYS A 705 30.24 9.98 23.32
N SER A 706 29.89 9.13 24.29
CA SER A 706 28.65 8.35 24.26
C SER A 706 27.37 9.20 24.42
N GLY A 707 27.37 10.19 25.32
CA GLY A 707 26.19 11.05 25.56
C GLY A 707 25.83 11.90 24.34
N ASN A 708 26.83 12.49 23.69
CA ASN A 708 26.63 13.34 22.52
C ASN A 708 26.14 12.54 21.31
N ASP A 709 26.60 11.30 21.13
CA ASP A 709 26.13 10.41 20.07
C ASP A 709 24.70 9.92 20.30
N VAL A 710 24.31 9.65 21.56
CA VAL A 710 22.91 9.34 21.90
C VAL A 710 21.99 10.52 21.61
N ALA A 711 22.39 11.74 22.00
CA ALA A 711 21.63 12.94 21.66
C ALA A 711 21.58 13.18 20.15
N PHE A 712 22.67 12.95 19.42
CA PHE A 712 22.72 13.02 17.96
C PHE A 712 21.77 12.02 17.29
N TYR A 713 21.69 10.79 17.78
CA TYR A 713 20.67 9.80 17.37
C TYR A 713 19.24 10.32 17.59
N PHE A 714 18.96 10.97 18.73
CA PHE A 714 17.63 11.52 19.00
C PHE A 714 17.29 12.74 18.15
N VAL A 715 18.27 13.57 17.77
CA VAL A 715 18.04 14.64 16.77
C VAL A 715 17.68 14.03 15.42
N HIS A 716 18.41 13.01 14.96
CA HIS A 716 18.08 12.27 13.74
C HIS A 716 16.66 11.73 13.78
N TRP A 717 16.30 11.00 14.84
CA TRP A 717 14.96 10.42 15.00
C TRP A 717 13.87 11.50 15.02
N PHE A 718 14.12 12.61 15.71
CA PHE A 718 13.18 13.72 15.75
C PHE A 718 12.98 14.34 14.37
N ALA A 719 14.07 14.55 13.61
CA ALA A 719 14.03 15.15 12.29
C ALA A 719 13.37 14.24 11.23
N ASP A 720 13.68 12.94 11.21
CA ASP A 720 13.01 11.96 10.33
C ASP A 720 11.49 11.94 10.60
N LEU A 721 11.09 11.86 11.87
CA LEU A 721 9.66 11.85 12.21
C LEU A 721 8.99 13.19 11.88
N ALA A 722 9.67 14.33 12.06
CA ALA A 722 9.17 15.64 11.66
C ALA A 722 8.95 15.74 10.14
N GLY A 723 9.86 15.15 9.35
CA GLY A 723 9.83 15.06 7.89
C GLY A 723 8.99 13.91 7.34
N ALA A 724 8.22 13.19 8.16
CA ALA A 724 7.50 11.99 7.73
C ALA A 724 6.39 12.24 6.70
N GLU A 725 5.96 13.49 6.52
CA GLU A 725 4.97 13.93 5.53
C GLU A 725 5.69 14.43 4.26
N ALA A 726 5.25 13.97 3.09
CA ALA A 726 5.86 14.27 1.79
C ALA A 726 5.48 15.66 1.25
N SER A 727 5.47 16.68 2.12
CA SER A 727 5.07 18.07 1.83
C SER A 727 6.00 19.06 2.56
N PRO A 728 7.32 19.06 2.26
CA PRO A 728 8.33 19.75 3.05
C PRO A 728 8.10 21.26 3.21
N LEU A 729 7.41 21.91 2.26
CA LEU A 729 7.11 23.34 2.35
C LEU A 729 5.96 23.65 3.32
N THR A 730 5.19 22.66 3.78
CA THR A 730 4.05 22.88 4.70
C THR A 730 4.42 22.89 6.19
N GLY A 731 5.72 22.86 6.50
CA GLY A 731 6.23 22.74 7.87
C GLY A 731 6.27 21.28 8.33
N CYS A 732 6.57 21.06 9.61
CA CYS A 732 6.66 19.72 10.20
C CYS A 732 5.27 19.20 10.61
N GLU A 733 4.38 19.03 9.64
CA GLU A 733 2.95 18.70 9.85
C GLU A 733 2.74 17.46 10.71
N LYS A 734 3.66 16.48 10.63
CA LYS A 734 3.57 15.27 11.45
C LYS A 734 3.39 15.64 12.91
N PHE A 735 4.26 16.47 13.46
CA PHE A 735 4.20 16.90 14.85
C PHE A 735 3.14 17.96 15.11
N VAL A 736 3.01 18.91 14.18
CA VAL A 736 2.20 20.11 14.42
C VAL A 736 0.70 19.81 14.33
N LEU A 737 0.30 18.95 13.40
CA LEU A 737 -1.11 18.69 13.09
C LEU A 737 -1.55 17.24 13.39
N LYS A 738 -0.65 16.27 13.25
CA LYS A 738 -1.01 14.84 13.27
C LYS A 738 -0.55 14.09 14.52
N PHE A 739 0.29 14.69 15.35
CA PHE A 739 0.83 14.08 16.57
C PHE A 739 0.29 14.77 17.81
N PRO A 740 -0.24 14.04 18.80
CA PRO A 740 -0.69 14.67 20.04
C PRO A 740 0.49 15.30 20.79
N LEU A 741 0.42 16.61 21.06
CA LEU A 741 1.51 17.37 21.68
C LEU A 741 1.99 16.77 23.01
N HIS A 742 1.07 16.32 23.88
CA HIS A 742 1.43 15.73 25.17
C HIS A 742 2.25 14.44 25.04
N VAL A 743 2.03 13.67 23.97
CA VAL A 743 2.82 12.48 23.65
C VAL A 743 4.22 12.90 23.18
N LEU A 744 4.31 13.90 22.29
CA LEU A 744 5.59 14.46 21.85
C LEU A 744 6.41 15.02 23.01
N SER A 745 5.80 15.77 23.92
CA SER A 745 6.47 16.27 25.13
C SER A 745 7.03 15.11 25.95
N SER A 746 6.26 14.04 26.14
CA SER A 746 6.71 12.87 26.89
C SER A 746 7.88 12.15 26.20
N PHE A 747 7.95 12.19 24.86
CA PHE A 747 9.11 11.73 24.11
C PHE A 747 10.34 12.59 24.38
N ILE A 748 10.24 13.90 24.15
CA ILE A 748 11.36 14.84 24.32
C ILE A 748 11.91 14.76 25.74
N ASP A 749 11.03 14.78 26.74
CA ASP A 749 11.45 14.74 28.14
C ASP A 749 12.14 13.41 28.52
N SER A 750 11.84 12.32 27.81
CA SER A 750 12.47 11.01 28.05
C SER A 750 13.94 10.96 27.63
N PHE A 751 14.37 11.81 26.69
CA PHE A 751 15.72 11.74 26.11
C PHE A 751 16.80 11.93 27.16
N GLN A 752 16.61 12.88 28.08
CA GLN A 752 17.55 13.14 29.18
C GLN A 752 17.73 11.95 30.13
N VAL A 753 16.71 11.10 30.25
CA VAL A 753 16.80 9.89 31.07
C VAL A 753 17.61 8.82 30.35
N VAL A 754 17.41 8.66 29.03
CA VAL A 754 18.16 7.69 28.22
C VAL A 754 19.65 8.06 28.10
N TRP A 755 20.00 9.35 28.15
CA TRP A 755 21.42 9.78 28.19
C TRP A 755 22.21 9.19 29.37
N LYS A 756 21.52 8.78 30.44
CA LYS A 756 22.16 8.20 31.63
C LYS A 756 22.46 6.71 31.49
N LEU A 757 22.17 6.10 30.33
CA LEU A 757 22.32 4.66 30.11
C LEU A 757 23.78 4.19 30.09
N GLY A 758 24.75 5.08 29.85
CA GLY A 758 26.17 4.79 30.04
C GLY A 758 26.55 4.60 31.52
N PRO A 759 26.42 5.64 32.37
CA PRO A 759 26.83 5.58 33.78
C PRO A 759 25.89 4.79 34.69
N ARG A 760 24.67 4.45 34.26
CA ARG A 760 23.68 3.71 35.06
C ARG A 760 23.32 2.38 34.40
N THR A 761 22.75 1.47 35.18
CA THR A 761 22.17 0.23 34.68
C THR A 761 20.84 0.49 33.99
N GLU A 762 20.42 -0.45 33.14
CA GLU A 762 19.13 -0.43 32.44
C GLU A 762 17.96 -0.26 33.43
N THR A 763 18.01 -0.96 34.56
CA THR A 763 16.95 -0.93 35.58
C THR A 763 16.90 0.41 36.31
N GLU A 764 18.05 0.98 36.66
CA GLU A 764 18.11 2.31 37.31
C GLU A 764 17.58 3.42 36.40
N VAL A 765 17.89 3.36 35.09
CA VAL A 765 17.38 4.32 34.10
C VAL A 765 15.86 4.24 33.99
N LEU A 766 15.29 3.04 33.87
CA LEU A 766 13.83 2.90 33.85
C LEU A 766 13.20 3.33 35.17
N GLU A 767 13.79 2.99 36.31
CA GLU A 767 13.25 3.39 37.62
C GLU A 767 13.22 4.91 37.79
N GLU A 768 14.30 5.59 37.40
CA GLU A 768 14.37 7.05 37.41
C GLU A 768 13.32 7.65 36.49
N TYR A 769 13.13 7.09 35.29
CA TYR A 769 12.07 7.50 34.37
C TYR A 769 10.68 7.39 35.02
N LEU A 770 10.37 6.24 35.62
CA LEU A 770 9.09 5.99 36.27
C LEU A 770 8.83 6.95 37.44
N LYS A 771 9.84 7.19 38.28
CA LYS A 771 9.76 8.13 39.41
C LYS A 771 9.56 9.57 38.93
N TRP A 772 10.32 9.98 37.92
CA TRP A 772 10.21 11.30 37.33
C TRP A 772 8.81 11.51 36.75
N ARG A 773 8.32 10.56 35.93
CA ARG A 773 6.96 10.62 35.37
C ARG A 773 5.89 10.67 36.43
N TRP A 774 6.01 9.88 37.49
CA TRP A 774 5.07 9.92 38.61
C TRP A 774 4.96 11.32 39.22
N GLY A 775 6.09 12.00 39.40
CA GLY A 775 6.16 13.34 39.96
C GLY A 775 5.73 14.47 39.02
N THR A 776 5.76 14.25 37.70
CA THR A 776 5.43 15.26 36.68
C THR A 776 4.08 15.06 36.00
N MET A 777 3.32 14.03 36.40
CA MET A 777 1.95 13.85 35.90
C MET A 777 1.07 15.09 36.18
N PRO A 778 0.19 15.48 35.25
CA PRO A 778 -0.75 16.59 35.48
C PRO A 778 -1.66 16.38 36.69
N THR A 779 -1.96 15.11 37.02
CA THR A 779 -2.73 14.74 38.21
C THR A 779 -1.78 14.48 39.37
N ASN A 780 -2.03 15.10 40.52
CA ASN A 780 -1.25 14.82 41.73
C ASN A 780 -1.57 13.41 42.25
N LEU A 781 -0.60 12.50 42.13
CA LEU A 781 -0.71 11.10 42.58
C LEU A 781 -0.19 10.87 44.01
N GLY A 782 0.35 11.91 44.65
CA GLY A 782 1.02 11.82 45.95
C GLY A 782 2.46 11.29 45.85
N ALA A 783 3.00 10.82 46.99
CA ALA A 783 4.36 10.27 47.04
C ALA A 783 4.51 9.05 46.13
N CYS A 784 5.70 8.90 45.53
CA CYS A 784 6.04 7.74 44.72
C CYS A 784 5.82 6.46 45.54
N PRO A 785 5.14 5.42 45.00
CA PRO A 785 4.89 4.20 45.75
C PRO A 785 6.20 3.46 46.06
N THR A 786 6.23 2.79 47.20
CA THR A 786 7.31 1.89 47.63
C THR A 786 6.75 0.53 48.07
N GLY A 787 7.61 -0.48 48.09
CA GLY A 787 7.28 -1.86 48.43
C GLY A 787 6.63 -2.64 47.28
N ALA A 788 6.16 -3.85 47.58
CA ALA A 788 5.59 -4.76 46.58
C ALA A 788 4.52 -4.11 45.67
N GLY A 789 4.75 -4.18 44.36
CA GLY A 789 3.84 -3.67 43.33
C GLY A 789 3.94 -2.16 43.09
N SER A 790 4.99 -1.50 43.59
CA SER A 790 5.27 -0.09 43.31
C SER A 790 5.55 0.13 41.82
N VAL A 791 6.37 -0.72 41.22
CA VAL A 791 6.73 -0.66 39.79
C VAL A 791 5.49 -0.89 38.94
N ALA A 792 4.68 -1.90 39.26
CA ALA A 792 3.43 -2.18 38.55
C ALA A 792 2.49 -0.97 38.55
N LYS A 793 2.31 -0.30 39.69
CA LYS A 793 1.47 0.92 39.79
C LYS A 793 1.99 2.04 38.89
N MET A 794 3.30 2.32 38.92
CA MET A 794 3.90 3.36 38.09
C MET A 794 3.74 3.06 36.59
N ARG A 795 4.01 1.81 36.19
CA ARG A 795 3.89 1.37 34.79
C ARG A 795 2.44 1.41 34.30
N LEU A 796 1.50 0.87 35.07
CA LEU A 796 0.07 0.85 34.69
C LEU A 796 -0.54 2.25 34.55
N VAL A 797 -0.13 3.19 35.41
CA VAL A 797 -0.53 4.59 35.30
C VAL A 797 -0.05 5.22 33.99
N LEU A 798 1.18 4.89 33.54
CA LEU A 798 1.71 5.37 32.26
C LEU A 798 1.06 4.70 31.07
N MET A 799 0.82 3.38 31.13
CA MET A 799 0.12 2.63 30.10
C MET A 799 -1.28 3.21 29.82
N ALA A 800 -2.02 3.60 30.87
CA ALA A 800 -3.37 4.13 30.75
C ALA A 800 -3.45 5.51 30.09
N GLN A 801 -2.37 6.31 30.11
CA GLN A 801 -2.29 7.67 29.55
C GLN A 801 -3.48 8.60 29.93
N GLY A 802 -4.07 8.37 31.12
CA GLY A 802 -5.27 9.04 31.61
C GLY A 802 -5.82 8.32 32.85
N ASP A 803 -6.76 8.94 33.57
CA ASP A 803 -7.49 8.35 34.69
C ASP A 803 -6.61 7.66 35.77
N SER A 804 -5.42 8.19 36.00
CA SER A 804 -4.37 7.56 36.83
C SER A 804 -4.85 7.22 38.24
N LEU A 805 -5.65 8.09 38.87
CA LEU A 805 -6.22 7.86 40.20
C LEU A 805 -7.20 6.68 40.20
N GLU A 806 -7.99 6.54 39.14
CA GLU A 806 -8.96 5.46 39.01
C GLU A 806 -8.24 4.12 38.80
N ILE A 807 -7.19 4.09 37.96
CA ILE A 807 -6.34 2.91 37.79
C ILE A 807 -5.75 2.46 39.14
N LEU A 808 -5.22 3.38 39.93
CA LEU A 808 -4.67 3.07 41.26
C LEU A 808 -5.74 2.58 42.24
N ARG A 809 -6.94 3.16 42.18
CA ARG A 809 -8.09 2.72 42.99
C ARG A 809 -8.49 1.29 42.62
N GLN A 810 -8.62 1.00 41.32
CA GLN A 810 -9.01 -0.32 40.83
C GLN A 810 -7.93 -1.37 41.08
N PHE A 811 -6.65 -1.00 41.00
CA PHE A 811 -5.55 -1.89 41.37
C PHE A 811 -5.65 -2.37 42.82
N ARG A 812 -6.10 -1.52 43.75
CA ARG A 812 -6.33 -1.90 45.17
C ARG A 812 -7.55 -2.82 45.34
N LEU A 813 -8.49 -2.79 44.40
CA LEU A 813 -9.71 -3.61 44.39
C LEU A 813 -9.51 -4.95 43.67
N LEU A 814 -8.37 -5.16 43.00
CA LEU A 814 -8.05 -6.43 42.36
C LEU A 814 -8.05 -7.57 43.38
N PRO A 815 -8.47 -8.78 42.97
CA PRO A 815 -8.15 -9.99 43.72
C PRO A 815 -6.65 -10.06 44.00
N LYS A 816 -6.27 -10.50 45.20
CA LYS A 816 -4.85 -10.61 45.59
C LYS A 816 -4.03 -11.43 44.59
N SER A 817 -4.62 -12.47 43.99
CA SER A 817 -3.97 -13.28 42.95
C SER A 817 -3.64 -12.47 41.69
N ASP A 818 -4.53 -11.60 41.24
CA ASP A 818 -4.32 -10.78 40.04
C ASP A 818 -3.33 -9.65 40.32
N ALA A 819 -3.50 -8.96 41.46
CA ALA A 819 -2.57 -7.93 41.91
C ALA A 819 -1.14 -8.47 42.07
N ASN A 820 -0.98 -9.69 42.61
CA ASN A 820 0.32 -10.34 42.75
C ASN A 820 0.96 -10.68 41.40
N ILE A 821 0.19 -11.16 40.42
CA ILE A 821 0.70 -11.44 39.07
C ILE A 821 1.18 -10.15 38.41
N LEU A 822 0.36 -9.09 38.43
CA LEU A 822 0.76 -7.79 37.86
C LEU A 822 1.99 -7.22 38.58
N SER A 823 2.00 -7.24 39.91
CA SER A 823 3.11 -6.75 40.73
C SER A 823 4.41 -7.49 40.42
N LYS A 824 4.35 -8.82 40.30
CA LYS A 824 5.51 -9.65 40.00
C LYS A 824 5.99 -9.44 38.58
N GLU A 825 5.14 -9.70 37.59
CA GLU A 825 5.57 -9.76 36.18
C GLU A 825 6.00 -8.40 35.63
N LEU A 826 5.36 -7.29 36.06
CA LEU A 826 5.77 -5.95 35.65
C LEU A 826 7.03 -5.44 36.37
N ALA A 827 7.48 -6.10 37.44
CA ALA A 827 8.72 -5.76 38.14
C ALA A 827 9.93 -6.64 37.71
N ILE A 828 9.72 -7.67 36.89
CA ILE A 828 10.83 -8.45 36.32
C ILE A 828 11.58 -7.57 35.31
N THR A 829 12.89 -7.43 35.52
CA THR A 829 13.73 -6.50 34.75
C THR A 829 14.15 -7.05 33.39
N GLY A 830 14.29 -8.38 33.31
CA GLY A 830 14.99 -9.05 32.23
C GLY A 830 16.49 -8.74 32.24
N CYS A 831 17.06 -8.22 33.32
CA CYS A 831 18.50 -7.94 33.42
C CYS A 831 19.07 -8.73 34.60
N PRO A 832 19.97 -9.71 34.37
CA PRO A 832 20.53 -10.52 35.44
C PRO A 832 21.16 -9.67 36.55
N GLY A 833 20.83 -10.00 37.80
CA GLY A 833 21.35 -9.31 38.97
C GLY A 833 20.81 -7.91 39.23
N GLN A 834 19.99 -7.35 38.33
CA GLN A 834 19.39 -6.01 38.52
C GLN A 834 17.98 -6.11 39.08
N HIS A 835 17.63 -5.17 39.96
CA HIS A 835 16.31 -5.07 40.57
C HIS A 835 15.94 -3.60 40.82
N PHE A 836 14.65 -3.31 40.86
CA PHE A 836 14.15 -1.97 41.19
C PHE A 836 14.33 -1.71 42.69
N THR A 837 14.82 -0.51 43.04
CA THR A 837 15.05 -0.14 44.45
C THR A 837 13.74 0.16 45.20
N CYS A 838 12.70 0.62 44.50
CA CYS A 838 11.40 0.94 45.08
C CYS A 838 10.44 -0.26 45.23
N ASP A 839 10.76 -1.43 44.68
CA ASP A 839 9.95 -2.65 44.80
C ASP A 839 10.68 -3.70 45.65
N ASP A 840 9.93 -4.60 46.28
CA ASP A 840 10.49 -5.65 47.13
C ASP A 840 10.92 -6.89 46.31
N LEU A 841 10.49 -6.98 45.04
CA LEU A 841 10.84 -8.12 44.19
C LEU A 841 12.35 -8.16 43.91
N ARG A 842 12.96 -9.34 44.10
CA ARG A 842 14.37 -9.65 43.80
C ARG A 842 14.50 -10.86 42.87
N GLU A 843 13.51 -11.07 41.99
CA GLU A 843 13.52 -12.17 41.02
C GLU A 843 14.56 -11.90 39.93
N SER A 844 15.54 -12.80 39.81
CA SER A 844 16.63 -12.72 38.83
C SER A 844 16.46 -13.68 37.65
N ARG A 845 15.43 -14.53 37.67
CA ARG A 845 15.13 -15.49 36.59
C ARG A 845 14.29 -14.85 35.48
N GLY A 846 14.31 -15.45 34.30
CA GLY A 846 13.52 -15.02 33.15
C GLY A 846 12.87 -16.21 32.41
N PRO A 847 12.27 -16.03 31.23
CA PRO A 847 12.26 -14.79 30.48
C PRO A 847 11.36 -13.75 31.12
N ALA A 848 11.69 -12.48 30.89
CA ALA A 848 10.82 -11.36 31.15
C ALA A 848 9.74 -11.29 30.05
N LEU A 849 8.52 -10.92 30.42
CA LEU A 849 7.37 -10.89 29.51
C LEU A 849 7.09 -9.46 29.06
N LEU A 850 6.98 -9.26 27.75
CA LEU A 850 6.52 -8.02 27.13
C LEU A 850 5.16 -8.26 26.48
N VAL A 851 4.09 -7.75 27.09
CA VAL A 851 2.74 -7.81 26.51
C VAL A 851 2.56 -6.64 25.55
N TYR A 852 2.74 -6.91 24.25
CA TYR A 852 2.66 -5.89 23.21
C TYR A 852 1.22 -5.49 22.91
N TYR A 853 0.97 -4.19 22.95
CA TYR A 853 -0.31 -3.49 23.02
C TYR A 853 -1.00 -3.45 24.39
N ALA A 854 -0.28 -3.72 25.49
CA ALA A 854 -0.83 -3.50 26.82
C ALA A 854 -1.31 -2.04 27.05
N PRO A 855 -0.58 -0.98 26.64
CA PRO A 855 -1.07 0.40 26.74
C PRO A 855 -2.37 0.63 25.97
N ALA A 856 -2.50 0.08 24.76
CA ALA A 856 -3.72 0.22 23.96
C ALA A 856 -4.93 -0.46 24.62
N LEU A 857 -4.75 -1.66 25.21
CA LEU A 857 -5.77 -2.30 26.03
C LEU A 857 -6.18 -1.42 27.22
N MET A 858 -5.21 -0.83 27.93
CA MET A 858 -5.49 0.04 29.08
C MET A 858 -6.18 1.36 28.69
N GLN A 859 -5.83 1.93 27.53
CA GLN A 859 -6.41 3.18 27.03
C GLN A 859 -7.81 3.01 26.45
N LYS A 860 -8.10 1.87 25.83
CA LYS A 860 -9.41 1.60 25.22
C LYS A 860 -10.36 0.92 26.20
N ALA A 861 -10.05 -0.33 26.57
CA ALA A 861 -10.88 -1.11 27.48
C ALA A 861 -10.80 -0.56 28.91
N GLY A 862 -9.60 -0.18 29.36
CA GLY A 862 -9.38 0.33 30.71
C GLY A 862 -9.98 1.71 30.99
N ARG A 863 -10.22 2.53 29.95
CA ARG A 863 -10.94 3.80 30.11
C ARG A 863 -12.41 3.60 30.48
N GLN A 864 -13.03 2.50 30.07
CA GLN A 864 -14.43 2.18 30.38
C GLN A 864 -14.55 1.31 31.63
N ASP A 865 -13.73 0.27 31.74
CA ASP A 865 -13.66 -0.64 32.88
C ASP A 865 -12.20 -0.94 33.25
N PRO A 866 -11.57 -0.05 34.04
CA PRO A 866 -10.17 -0.21 34.43
C PRO A 866 -9.91 -1.49 35.23
N LEU A 867 -10.87 -1.93 36.05
CA LEU A 867 -10.73 -3.17 36.81
C LEU A 867 -10.71 -4.40 35.90
N GLY A 868 -11.63 -4.44 34.93
CA GLY A 868 -11.70 -5.50 33.94
C GLY A 868 -10.45 -5.58 33.07
N ALA A 869 -9.95 -4.45 32.58
CA ALA A 869 -8.71 -4.40 31.79
C ALA A 869 -7.50 -4.89 32.58
N LEU A 870 -7.37 -4.49 33.86
CA LEU A 870 -6.30 -4.99 34.74
C LEU A 870 -6.36 -6.51 34.93
N ARG A 871 -7.57 -7.07 35.07
CA ARG A 871 -7.77 -8.52 35.19
C ARG A 871 -7.42 -9.27 33.91
N ILE A 872 -7.80 -8.73 32.76
CA ILE A 872 -7.46 -9.29 31.45
C ILE A 872 -5.94 -9.33 31.29
N LEU A 873 -5.25 -8.23 31.62
CA LEU A 873 -3.79 -8.17 31.56
C LEU A 873 -3.14 -9.18 32.52
N ALA A 874 -3.66 -9.31 33.75
CA ALA A 874 -3.19 -10.29 34.72
C ALA A 874 -3.36 -11.74 34.22
N GLU A 875 -4.48 -12.04 33.56
CA GLU A 875 -4.73 -13.36 32.97
C GLU A 875 -3.81 -13.65 31.80
N VAL A 876 -3.57 -12.70 30.89
CA VAL A 876 -2.60 -12.86 29.80
C VAL A 876 -1.21 -13.17 30.34
N LEU A 877 -0.74 -12.41 31.34
CA LEU A 877 0.56 -12.63 31.96
C LEU A 877 0.65 -13.98 32.68
N ARG A 878 -0.42 -14.39 33.38
CA ARG A 878 -0.50 -15.70 34.03
C ARG A 878 -0.36 -16.84 33.04
N GLN A 879 -1.13 -16.81 31.95
CA GLN A 879 -1.08 -17.86 30.94
C GLN A 879 0.23 -17.85 30.15
N ALA A 880 0.79 -16.66 29.89
CA ALA A 880 2.13 -16.55 29.33
C ALA A 880 3.18 -17.19 30.25
N ARG A 881 3.13 -16.95 31.56
CA ARG A 881 4.07 -17.56 32.50
C ARG A 881 3.98 -19.09 32.53
N THR A 882 2.82 -19.68 32.25
CA THR A 882 2.67 -21.14 32.07
C THR A 882 3.42 -21.64 30.84
N LEU A 883 3.36 -20.91 29.72
CA LEU A 883 4.04 -21.29 28.47
C LEU A 883 5.56 -21.02 28.49
N TRP A 884 5.98 -20.00 29.24
CA TRP A 884 7.37 -19.59 29.41
C TRP A 884 7.74 -19.51 30.89
N PRO A 885 7.96 -20.67 31.54
CA PRO A 885 8.28 -20.73 32.97
C PRO A 885 9.61 -20.03 33.28
N LEU A 886 9.77 -19.59 34.53
CA LEU A 886 10.99 -18.92 34.97
C LEU A 886 12.17 -19.89 35.07
N ASN A 887 13.31 -19.50 34.49
CA ASN A 887 14.58 -20.20 34.50
C ASN A 887 15.74 -19.19 34.64
N GLU A 888 16.81 -19.59 35.33
CA GLU A 888 18.04 -18.82 35.47
C GLU A 888 18.74 -18.61 34.12
N SER A 889 18.74 -19.62 33.24
CA SER A 889 19.36 -19.53 31.91
C SER A 889 18.67 -18.52 30.98
N ASP A 890 17.45 -18.14 31.32
CA ASP A 890 16.60 -17.27 30.52
C ASP A 890 16.45 -15.88 31.15
N ALA A 891 17.24 -15.56 32.19
CA ALA A 891 17.23 -14.26 32.87
C ALA A 891 17.42 -13.06 31.93
N GLU A 892 18.17 -13.25 30.83
CA GLU A 892 18.39 -12.25 29.80
C GLU A 892 17.34 -12.30 28.67
N LYS A 893 16.48 -13.32 28.62
CA LYS A 893 15.56 -13.47 27.49
C LYS A 893 14.30 -12.64 27.71
N THR A 894 13.76 -12.17 26.60
CA THR A 894 12.46 -11.50 26.53
C THR A 894 11.52 -12.37 25.70
N VAL A 895 10.28 -12.48 26.14
CA VAL A 895 9.20 -13.08 25.34
C VAL A 895 8.20 -12.00 24.98
N LEU A 896 7.94 -11.84 23.68
CA LEU A 896 6.93 -10.94 23.15
C LEU A 896 5.56 -11.64 23.09
N VAL A 897 4.59 -11.16 23.87
CA VAL A 897 3.22 -11.65 23.86
C VAL A 897 2.32 -10.62 23.18
N ARG A 898 1.89 -10.92 21.96
CA ARG A 898 1.05 -10.02 21.16
C ARG A 898 -0.43 -10.15 21.52
N ILE A 899 -1.10 -9.04 21.82
CA ILE A 899 -2.54 -9.00 22.10
C ILE A 899 -3.33 -8.18 21.06
N ASP A 900 -2.94 -8.26 19.78
CA ASP A 900 -3.56 -7.47 18.69
C ASP A 900 -5.09 -7.53 18.68
N ILE A 901 -5.66 -8.71 18.95
CA ILE A 901 -7.12 -8.91 18.93
C ILE A 901 -7.81 -8.29 20.15
N LEU A 902 -7.13 -8.16 21.28
CA LEU A 902 -7.73 -7.64 22.52
C LEU A 902 -7.68 -6.12 22.60
N LYS A 903 -6.66 -5.48 22.00
CA LYS A 903 -6.45 -4.03 22.13
C LYS A 903 -7.61 -3.18 21.60
N GLU A 904 -8.39 -3.74 20.68
CA GLU A 904 -9.52 -3.06 20.04
C GLU A 904 -10.88 -3.41 20.66
N LEU A 905 -10.95 -4.30 21.63
CA LEU A 905 -12.21 -4.76 22.21
C LEU A 905 -12.52 -4.04 23.52
N GLU A 906 -13.80 -3.94 23.86
CA GLU A 906 -14.24 -3.52 25.19
C GLU A 906 -14.09 -4.69 26.17
N VAL A 907 -14.01 -4.39 27.47
CA VAL A 907 -13.90 -5.44 28.51
C VAL A 907 -15.06 -6.45 28.40
N ALA A 908 -16.28 -5.98 28.14
CA ALA A 908 -17.44 -6.85 28.03
C ALA A 908 -17.26 -7.90 26.92
N ASP A 909 -16.77 -7.50 25.75
CA ASP A 909 -16.53 -8.41 24.61
C ASP A 909 -15.37 -9.38 24.85
N ILE A 910 -14.39 -8.98 25.67
CA ILE A 910 -13.27 -9.85 26.04
C ILE A 910 -13.73 -10.90 27.06
N LEU A 911 -14.50 -10.48 28.08
CA LEU A 911 -15.01 -11.37 29.13
C LEU A 911 -16.14 -12.29 28.61
N GLU A 912 -16.94 -11.80 27.67
CA GLU A 912 -18.07 -12.51 27.05
C GLU A 912 -17.92 -12.51 25.52
N PRO A 913 -16.93 -13.25 24.97
CA PRO A 913 -16.75 -13.32 23.53
C PRO A 913 -18.00 -13.92 22.86
N ALA A 914 -18.14 -13.63 21.56
CA ALA A 914 -19.22 -14.17 20.74
C ALA A 914 -19.42 -15.68 20.93
N THR A 915 -20.68 -16.12 20.87
CA THR A 915 -21.04 -17.53 21.07
C THR A 915 -20.18 -18.45 20.20
N GLY A 916 -19.55 -19.43 20.83
CA GLY A 916 -18.68 -20.38 20.13
C GLY A 916 -17.22 -19.92 19.98
N VAL A 917 -16.85 -18.73 20.46
CA VAL A 917 -15.48 -18.20 20.40
C VAL A 917 -14.86 -18.14 21.81
N ARG A 918 -13.57 -18.40 21.89
CA ARG A 918 -12.71 -18.19 23.07
C ARG A 918 -11.41 -17.53 22.66
N PHE A 919 -10.74 -16.90 23.61
CA PHE A 919 -9.39 -16.38 23.39
C PHE A 919 -8.34 -17.37 23.87
N VAL A 920 -7.32 -17.58 23.04
CA VAL A 920 -6.24 -18.53 23.28
C VAL A 920 -4.93 -17.79 23.09
N LEU A 921 -4.03 -17.92 24.06
CA LEU A 921 -2.64 -17.52 23.90
C LEU A 921 -1.87 -18.67 23.26
N ALA A 922 -1.44 -18.51 22.02
CA ALA A 922 -0.65 -19.47 21.29
C ALA A 922 0.83 -19.06 21.27
N ARG A 923 1.71 -20.02 21.59
CA ARG A 923 3.17 -19.90 21.46
C ARG A 923 3.56 -20.14 20.00
N ASN A 924 4.12 -19.13 19.36
CA ASN A 924 4.60 -19.24 17.97
C ASN A 924 6.05 -19.71 17.92
N SER A 925 6.87 -19.26 18.89
CA SER A 925 8.28 -19.65 18.99
C SER A 925 8.77 -19.73 20.44
N LEU A 926 10.09 -19.83 20.63
CA LEU A 926 10.69 -19.70 21.95
C LEU A 926 10.60 -18.27 22.51
N TYR A 927 10.45 -17.27 21.65
CA TYR A 927 10.58 -15.85 21.99
C TYR A 927 9.32 -15.04 21.72
N ASP A 928 8.28 -15.63 21.13
CA ASP A 928 7.01 -14.93 20.89
C ASP A 928 5.78 -15.83 20.95
N GLY A 929 4.65 -15.19 21.23
CA GLY A 929 3.33 -15.76 21.08
C GLY A 929 2.28 -14.69 20.86
N GLN A 930 1.06 -15.12 20.55
CA GLN A 930 -0.04 -14.25 20.19
C GLN A 930 -1.36 -14.74 20.78
N VAL A 931 -2.18 -13.80 21.25
CA VAL A 931 -3.58 -14.06 21.57
C VAL A 931 -4.41 -14.03 20.30
N LYS A 932 -5.14 -15.12 20.06
CA LYS A 932 -6.07 -15.28 18.93
C LYS A 932 -7.45 -15.68 19.41
N ALA A 933 -8.46 -15.32 18.63
CA ALA A 933 -9.79 -15.93 18.76
C ALA A 933 -9.73 -17.35 18.18
N ALA A 934 -10.31 -18.30 18.89
CA ALA A 934 -10.44 -19.69 18.50
C ALA A 934 -11.88 -20.15 18.71
N SER A 935 -12.40 -20.92 17.76
CA SER A 935 -13.69 -21.60 17.88
C SER A 935 -13.63 -22.67 18.98
N LEU A 936 -14.80 -23.08 19.50
CA LEU A 936 -14.86 -24.18 20.48
C LEU A 936 -14.24 -25.49 19.97
N ALA A 937 -14.33 -25.76 18.67
CA ALA A 937 -13.69 -26.93 18.05
C ALA A 937 -12.17 -26.82 18.12
N GLU A 938 -11.60 -25.69 17.70
CA GLU A 938 -10.16 -25.45 17.80
C GLU A 938 -9.67 -25.49 19.24
N VAL A 939 -10.49 -25.03 20.21
CA VAL A 939 -10.16 -25.09 21.64
C VAL A 939 -10.02 -26.52 22.15
N GLN A 940 -10.84 -27.46 21.65
CA GLN A 940 -10.75 -28.87 22.01
C GLN A 940 -9.47 -29.54 21.49
N GLU A 941 -8.87 -28.99 20.43
CA GLU A 941 -7.66 -29.49 19.79
C GLU A 941 -6.37 -28.81 20.30
N ILE A 942 -6.48 -27.89 21.26
CA ILE A 942 -5.32 -27.15 21.77
C ILE A 942 -4.33 -28.08 22.45
N ASN A 943 -3.07 -27.99 22.02
CA ASN A 943 -1.94 -28.56 22.73
C ASN A 943 -1.52 -27.63 23.89
N ALA A 944 -1.66 -28.10 25.13
CA ALA A 944 -1.30 -27.35 26.34
C ALA A 944 0.18 -26.93 26.39
N ALA A 945 1.08 -27.62 25.69
CA ALA A 945 2.50 -27.27 25.63
C ALA A 945 2.78 -26.03 24.77
N THR A 946 1.89 -25.72 23.81
CA THR A 946 2.07 -24.63 22.84
C THR A 946 0.95 -23.60 22.91
N SER A 947 -0.07 -23.79 23.74
CA SER A 947 -1.22 -22.90 23.79
C SER A 947 -1.94 -22.99 25.14
N GLN A 948 -2.47 -21.86 25.59
CA GLN A 948 -3.24 -21.74 26.84
C GLN A 948 -4.55 -21.02 26.59
N LEU A 949 -5.64 -21.56 27.13
CA LEU A 949 -6.94 -20.91 27.11
C LEU A 949 -6.91 -19.72 28.08
N LEU A 950 -7.30 -18.53 27.62
CA LEU A 950 -7.47 -17.38 28.51
C LEU A 950 -8.80 -17.51 29.24
N ASN A 951 -8.76 -17.69 30.56
CA ASN A 951 -9.94 -17.95 31.36
C ASN A 951 -10.45 -16.68 32.04
N PHE A 952 -11.44 -16.07 31.41
CA PHE A 952 -12.13 -14.88 31.91
C PHE A 952 -13.40 -15.20 32.72
N ASN A 953 -13.57 -16.43 33.22
CA ASN A 953 -14.84 -16.85 33.83
C ASN A 953 -15.29 -15.96 35.00
N ARG A 954 -16.54 -15.47 34.92
CA ARG A 954 -17.22 -14.66 35.95
C ARG A 954 -17.28 -15.31 37.35
N ALA A 955 -17.26 -16.64 37.45
CA ALA A 955 -17.26 -17.33 38.74
C ALA A 955 -16.00 -17.04 39.57
N SER A 956 -14.88 -16.74 38.90
CA SER A 956 -13.62 -16.29 39.50
C SER A 956 -13.68 -14.83 39.96
N PHE A 957 -14.77 -14.11 39.67
CA PHE A 957 -14.91 -12.67 39.80
C PHE A 957 -16.08 -12.26 40.73
N PRO A 958 -15.97 -12.48 42.06
CA PRO A 958 -16.99 -12.04 42.99
C PRO A 958 -17.09 -10.50 42.97
N GLY A 959 -18.29 -9.96 42.69
CA GLY A 959 -18.60 -8.53 42.77
C GLY A 959 -19.15 -7.87 41.50
N PHE A 960 -19.13 -8.54 40.34
CA PHE A 960 -19.70 -7.99 39.12
C PHE A 960 -21.23 -8.17 39.11
N ARG A 961 -21.98 -7.15 39.51
CA ARG A 961 -23.44 -7.11 39.27
C ARG A 961 -23.66 -6.58 37.85
N PRO A 962 -24.33 -7.31 36.95
CA PRO A 962 -24.66 -6.77 35.64
C PRO A 962 -25.45 -5.47 35.83
N ARG A 963 -25.14 -4.45 35.02
CA ARG A 963 -26.09 -3.33 34.82
C ARG A 963 -27.39 -3.98 34.40
N ARG A 964 -28.40 -3.99 35.28
CA ARG A 964 -29.76 -4.32 34.89
C ARG A 964 -30.10 -3.39 33.73
N LEU A 965 -30.30 -3.95 32.54
CA LEU A 965 -31.03 -3.27 31.48
C LEU A 965 -32.29 -2.68 32.14
N SER A 966 -32.39 -1.36 32.16
CA SER A 966 -33.54 -0.69 32.74
C SER A 966 -34.77 -1.14 31.96
N LEU A 967 -35.61 -1.95 32.61
CA LEU A 967 -36.88 -2.47 32.11
C LEU A 967 -37.96 -1.36 32.10
N LEU A 968 -37.59 -0.15 31.66
CA LEU A 968 -38.44 1.05 31.69
C LEU A 968 -39.04 1.42 30.33
N PHE A 969 -38.99 0.53 29.34
CA PHE A 969 -39.55 0.78 28.00
C PHE A 969 -40.52 -0.30 27.50
N LEU A 970 -41.22 -1.00 28.40
CA LEU A 970 -42.21 -2.03 28.04
C LEU A 970 -43.58 -1.89 28.74
N THR A 971 -43.91 -0.72 29.29
CA THR A 971 -45.25 -0.43 29.83
C THR A 971 -45.76 0.91 29.34
N SER A 972 -45.96 1.02 28.03
CA SER A 972 -46.74 2.10 27.41
C SER A 972 -47.21 1.62 26.05
N PHE A 973 -48.23 0.75 26.02
CA PHE A 973 -49.16 0.53 24.89
C PHE A 973 -49.93 -0.75 25.22
N LEU A 974 -51.05 -0.60 25.95
CA LEU A 974 -52.22 -1.48 25.99
C LEU A 974 -53.15 -0.99 27.10
N SER A 975 -53.97 0.03 26.78
CA SER A 975 -55.32 0.22 27.34
C SER A 975 -55.95 1.50 26.78
N PHE A 976 -56.65 1.36 25.65
CA PHE A 976 -57.92 2.06 25.44
C PHE A 976 -58.89 1.01 24.93
N GLY A 977 -59.80 0.61 25.82
CA GLY A 977 -60.83 -0.37 25.54
C GLY A 977 -61.94 0.20 24.67
N THR A 978 -62.51 -0.67 23.84
CA THR A 978 -63.90 -0.55 23.39
C THR A 978 -64.79 -1.23 24.43
N GLN A 979 -65.76 -0.50 24.96
CA GLN A 979 -66.94 -1.03 25.64
C GLN A 979 -68.14 -0.11 25.35
N PRO A 980 -69.39 -0.58 25.46
CA PRO A 980 -69.84 -1.97 25.37
C PRO A 980 -71.12 -2.15 24.54
N ALA A 981 -71.44 -3.40 24.25
CA ALA A 981 -72.65 -3.96 24.85
C ALA A 981 -72.23 -4.99 25.89
#